data_AF-A0A1J4ZXU9-F1
#
_entry.id   AF-A0A1J4ZXU9-F1
#
_cell.length_a   1.000
_cell.length_b   1.000
_cell.length_c   1.000
_cell.angle_alpha   90.00
_cell.angle_beta   90.00
_cell.angle_gamma   90.00
#
_symmetry.space_group_name_H-M   'P 1'
#
loop_
_entity.id
_entity.type
_entity.pdbx_description
1 polymer ?
#
loop_
_entity_poly.entity_id
_entity_poly.type
_entity_poly.pdbx_seq_one_letter_code
_entity_poly.pdbx_strand_id
1 'polypeptide(L)'
;MSPGHLVTLSLIPLLILDLWLFGHGFNTAADPRLLDFKPPVVGWLQDHQDPAQPWRLTSFDAPDEKLLNANTAMPYGLEDVRGYDSIIPKQYVAYMSRIQRQDDLLYNRIAPIYTQIDGPPPRGSGGQPNYDALDSPLLRLLGVRYVVTTHTIPNAGYDLVYDAEVKVYENRNAFPRVFIVPEAVAAADQAAALDTLQTIDPAQVVVVEGLSPDATPPPASPTLREARISQRGNRELFVDVNIDDRGWLVLVDNYFEGWKAYLRPFGVSGEGVTATGESIETQLPIYRADGTFRTVYLPQAGQWTVRFVYSPRSLLLGIYTSFLAAVTLLLLTGWWAWGRYYREAGSEIGTVAKNSAVQVSMSLLSRGIDFAFAMLRLRVLSPAGEGSYAFAIAFYGVFEIVTRFGLGTLLTRDVALDRGRARRYLANVIGLRTGLWLISLPLMALMGAVYRVFLHQLTVTEAQAIAIFALALLFANIADAISAVFNAFEKMEHPAGIATAIAVAKVALGALVLLPPFEMGFVGLAGVSLVMNVVQVVWLYVVLRRTVLPPSNGRLVSSKLVDWVRAQSTNLPISQSTNLPISQSTNLPISQSISQLLDWSLQRHMLRESGPLMLNHLLASVFWRIDLWILKGFVGATAVGIFSAGVKYLDGLNVIPSYFTLAIFPLMSRYAQAGRESLIKAYRLAVQLLFILALPVAVFVTFAATPLIQILGGAAYLPDSATALRIMIWSIPIGFVNSVTQYVLIAVNQQRFLTRAFVIGVAFNGLANLIFVPRYGYLAAAVILIPAELSLFVPFYWAVRRYVTPMPWAALLGRPLGAALVDAGAVWGLTQVGAALLPALVAGFAGYVAVLIALGTFRGDDFAVIRARLPGRLGGHSE
;
A
#
# COMPACT_ATOMS: atom_id res chain seq x y z
N MET A 1 30.81 21.75 4.79
CA MET A 1 31.11 20.83 3.66
C MET A 1 32.58 21.01 3.33
N SER A 2 33.35 19.91 3.21
CA SER A 2 34.74 20.00 2.76
C SER A 2 34.79 20.39 1.26
N PRO A 3 35.85 21.05 0.78
CA PRO A 3 35.99 21.47 -0.62
C PRO A 3 35.86 20.31 -1.61
N GLY A 4 36.20 19.08 -1.23
CA GLY A 4 35.99 17.90 -2.06
C GLY A 4 34.51 17.59 -2.36
N HIS A 5 33.58 17.92 -1.47
CA HIS A 5 32.15 17.69 -1.69
C HIS A 5 31.52 18.62 -2.72
N LEU A 6 32.02 19.86 -2.83
CA LEU A 6 31.61 20.79 -3.88
C LEU A 6 32.01 20.26 -5.25
N VAL A 7 33.24 19.75 -5.37
CA VAL A 7 33.76 19.17 -6.63
C VAL A 7 32.90 17.98 -7.09
N THR A 8 32.57 17.05 -6.17
CA THR A 8 31.73 15.88 -6.52
C THR A 8 30.32 16.30 -6.94
N LEU A 9 29.72 17.29 -6.27
CA LEU A 9 28.40 17.81 -6.63
C LEU A 9 28.41 18.55 -7.98
N SER A 10 29.49 19.22 -8.34
CA SER A 10 29.66 19.86 -9.66
C SER A 10 29.96 18.88 -10.81
N LEU A 11 30.46 17.68 -10.52
CA LEU A 11 30.71 16.66 -11.55
C LEU A 11 29.43 15.99 -12.05
N ILE A 12 28.38 15.92 -11.24
CA ILE A 12 27.07 15.35 -11.64
C ILE A 12 26.44 16.13 -12.82
N PRO A 13 26.24 17.46 -12.75
CA PRO A 13 25.71 18.21 -13.88
C PRO A 13 26.66 18.20 -15.09
N LEU A 14 27.97 18.11 -14.88
CA LEU A 14 28.94 17.97 -15.97
C LEU A 14 28.75 16.64 -16.72
N LEU A 15 28.54 15.54 -15.98
CA LEU A 15 28.32 14.22 -16.55
C LEU A 15 26.95 14.09 -17.24
N ILE A 16 25.92 14.76 -16.71
CA ILE A 16 24.63 14.91 -17.38
C ILE A 16 24.78 15.69 -18.70
N LEU A 17 25.54 16.79 -18.68
CA LEU A 17 25.79 17.60 -19.87
C LEU A 17 26.59 16.83 -20.93
N ASP A 18 27.61 16.07 -20.53
CA ASP A 18 28.42 15.22 -21.42
C ASP A 18 27.58 14.13 -22.08
N LEU A 19 26.78 13.40 -21.30
CA LEU A 19 25.83 12.40 -21.83
C LEU A 19 24.79 13.04 -22.76
N TRP A 20 24.31 14.24 -22.44
CA TRP A 20 23.38 14.99 -23.30
C TRP A 20 24.05 15.41 -24.61
N LEU A 21 25.25 15.98 -24.58
CA LEU A 21 26.01 16.40 -25.76
C LEU A 21 26.34 15.21 -26.67
N PHE A 22 26.77 14.08 -26.09
CA PHE A 22 27.01 12.84 -26.83
C PHE A 22 25.74 12.32 -27.49
N GLY A 23 24.61 12.28 -26.77
CA GLY A 23 23.34 11.77 -27.27
C GLY A 23 22.60 12.72 -28.22
N HIS A 24 22.88 14.02 -28.18
CA HIS A 24 22.14 15.04 -28.93
C HIS A 24 22.21 14.83 -30.45
N GLY A 25 23.36 14.40 -30.97
CA GLY A 25 23.57 14.10 -32.40
C GLY A 25 23.32 12.64 -32.81
N PHE A 26 23.05 11.73 -31.86
CA PHE A 26 22.86 10.31 -32.12
C PHE A 26 21.42 9.97 -32.55
N ASN A 27 20.45 10.84 -32.28
CA ASN A 27 19.12 10.75 -32.87
C ASN A 27 19.23 11.17 -34.34
N THR A 28 18.96 10.25 -35.27
CA THR A 28 18.98 10.53 -36.71
C THR A 28 18.13 11.75 -37.01
N ALA A 29 18.80 12.87 -37.34
CA ALA A 29 18.16 14.12 -37.76
C ALA A 29 17.60 13.94 -39.19
N ALA A 30 16.59 13.09 -39.33
CA ALA A 30 15.63 13.26 -40.40
C ALA A 30 14.97 14.63 -40.19
N ASP A 31 14.76 15.38 -41.28
CA ASP A 31 14.12 16.68 -41.23
C ASP A 31 12.75 16.53 -40.54
N PRO A 32 12.50 17.17 -39.38
CA PRO A 32 11.24 17.02 -38.65
C PRO A 32 10.04 17.48 -39.48
N ARG A 33 10.25 18.31 -40.51
CA ARG A 33 9.19 18.67 -41.47
C ARG A 33 8.62 17.47 -42.22
N LEU A 34 9.36 16.35 -42.31
CA LEU A 34 8.86 15.09 -42.86
C LEU A 34 7.82 14.41 -41.97
N LEU A 35 7.79 14.72 -40.66
CA LEU A 35 6.74 14.27 -39.75
C LEU A 35 5.45 15.09 -39.90
N ASP A 36 5.56 16.32 -40.40
CA ASP A 36 4.41 17.20 -40.67
C ASP A 36 3.73 16.87 -42.02
N PHE A 37 4.38 16.08 -42.88
CA PHE A 37 3.82 15.70 -44.16
C PHE A 37 2.68 14.69 -43.98
N LYS A 38 1.46 15.12 -44.30
CA LYS A 38 0.26 14.31 -44.29
C LYS A 38 -0.13 13.95 -45.73
N PRO A 39 -0.08 12.66 -46.14
CA PRO A 39 -0.54 12.24 -47.46
C PRO A 39 -2.05 12.53 -47.67
N PRO A 40 -2.50 12.90 -48.88
CA PRO A 40 -3.91 13.15 -49.17
C PRO A 40 -4.84 11.98 -48.80
N VAL A 41 -4.45 10.74 -49.08
CA VAL A 41 -5.20 9.53 -48.71
C VAL A 41 -5.39 9.40 -47.20
N VAL A 42 -4.39 9.81 -46.40
CA VAL A 42 -4.49 9.81 -44.93
C VAL A 42 -5.48 10.87 -44.46
N GLY A 43 -5.50 12.04 -45.13
CA GLY A 43 -6.52 13.06 -44.91
C GLY A 43 -7.93 12.54 -45.20
N TRP A 44 -8.11 11.93 -46.36
CA TRP A 44 -9.37 11.32 -46.75
C TRP A 44 -9.82 10.25 -45.73
N LEU A 45 -8.93 9.35 -45.30
CA LEU A 45 -9.24 8.32 -44.31
C LEU A 45 -9.66 8.90 -42.95
N GLN A 46 -9.02 10.00 -42.50
CA GLN A 46 -9.39 10.67 -41.25
C GLN A 46 -10.78 11.32 -41.32
N ASP A 47 -11.11 11.92 -42.47
CA ASP A 47 -12.43 12.54 -42.69
C ASP A 47 -13.57 11.52 -42.67
N HIS A 48 -13.25 10.22 -42.86
CA HIS A 48 -14.20 9.10 -42.83
C HIS A 48 -14.15 8.27 -41.53
N GLN A 49 -13.50 8.78 -40.47
CA GLN A 49 -13.55 8.14 -39.15
C GLN A 49 -14.86 8.46 -38.43
N ASP A 50 -15.43 7.43 -37.79
CA ASP A 50 -16.52 7.57 -36.83
C ASP A 50 -16.00 7.21 -35.42
N PRO A 51 -15.91 8.17 -34.49
CA PRO A 51 -15.49 7.89 -33.11
C PRO A 51 -16.41 6.92 -32.35
N ALA A 52 -17.70 6.86 -32.69
CA ALA A 52 -18.69 5.99 -32.04
C ALA A 52 -18.64 4.56 -32.58
N GLN A 53 -18.25 4.40 -33.85
CA GLN A 53 -18.01 3.12 -34.52
C GLN A 53 -16.65 3.15 -35.24
N PRO A 54 -15.55 3.02 -34.49
CA PRO A 54 -14.23 2.97 -35.11
C PRO A 54 -14.15 1.77 -36.05
N TRP A 55 -13.25 1.84 -37.01
CA TRP A 55 -12.96 0.78 -37.96
C TRP A 55 -11.45 0.62 -38.09
N ARG A 56 -11.02 -0.51 -38.66
CA ARG A 56 -9.60 -0.77 -38.97
C ARG A 56 -9.35 -0.72 -40.47
N LEU A 57 -8.10 -0.46 -40.82
CA LEU A 57 -7.57 -0.64 -42.16
C LEU A 57 -6.49 -1.73 -42.20
N THR A 58 -6.16 -2.17 -43.41
CA THR A 58 -4.95 -2.94 -43.70
C THR A 58 -4.42 -2.54 -45.08
N SER A 59 -3.24 -3.04 -45.47
CA SER A 59 -2.75 -2.93 -46.84
C SER A 59 -2.80 -4.27 -47.56
N PHE A 60 -2.96 -4.19 -48.89
CA PHE A 60 -2.85 -5.31 -49.81
C PHE A 60 -1.67 -5.09 -50.75
N ASP A 61 -0.57 -5.77 -50.48
CA ASP A 61 0.76 -5.43 -51.02
C ASP A 61 1.36 -6.58 -51.83
N ALA A 62 2.10 -6.27 -52.89
CA ALA A 62 3.00 -7.26 -53.47
C ALA A 62 4.16 -7.58 -52.49
N PRO A 63 4.78 -8.77 -52.54
CA PRO A 63 5.81 -9.16 -51.57
C PRO A 63 7.04 -8.23 -51.45
N ASP A 64 7.34 -7.45 -52.48
CA ASP A 64 8.43 -6.46 -52.53
C ASP A 64 7.95 -5.02 -52.29
N GLU A 65 6.65 -4.80 -52.16
CA GLU A 65 6.04 -3.51 -51.85
C GLU A 65 5.81 -3.34 -50.35
N LYS A 66 5.88 -2.08 -49.88
CA LYS A 66 5.63 -1.72 -48.49
C LYS A 66 4.77 -0.48 -48.42
N LEU A 67 3.52 -0.64 -48.82
CA LEU A 67 2.54 0.44 -48.78
C LEU A 67 2.07 0.64 -47.35
N LEU A 68 2.12 1.89 -46.89
CA LEU A 68 1.67 2.28 -45.53
C LEU A 68 2.17 1.29 -44.48
N ASN A 69 3.49 1.19 -44.26
CA ASN A 69 4.08 0.25 -43.31
C ASN A 69 3.30 0.20 -41.99
N ALA A 70 3.23 -0.98 -41.35
CA ALA A 70 2.69 -1.11 -40.00
C ALA A 70 3.22 0.03 -39.11
N ASN A 71 2.35 0.61 -38.28
CA ASN A 71 2.61 1.77 -37.39
C ASN A 71 2.54 3.15 -38.03
N THR A 72 2.70 3.27 -39.35
CA THR A 72 2.71 4.60 -40.00
C THR A 72 1.34 5.28 -39.97
N ALA A 73 0.27 4.51 -39.78
CA ALA A 73 -1.10 5.01 -39.59
C ALA A 73 -1.35 5.60 -38.19
N MET A 74 -0.58 5.18 -37.18
CA MET A 74 -0.76 5.54 -35.76
C MET A 74 -0.66 7.05 -35.45
N PRO A 75 0.34 7.82 -35.93
CA PRO A 75 0.41 9.26 -35.65
C PRO A 75 -0.81 10.03 -36.18
N TYR A 76 -1.55 9.44 -37.13
CA TYR A 76 -2.78 9.99 -37.68
C TYR A 76 -4.04 9.46 -36.99
N GLY A 77 -3.92 8.66 -35.92
CA GLY A 77 -5.06 8.10 -35.20
C GLY A 77 -5.86 7.06 -36.00
N LEU A 78 -5.29 6.54 -37.10
CA LEU A 78 -5.89 5.48 -37.91
C LEU A 78 -5.53 4.11 -37.33
N GLU A 79 -6.52 3.22 -37.17
CA GLU A 79 -6.29 1.87 -36.64
C GLU A 79 -5.90 0.89 -37.75
N ASP A 80 -4.70 0.33 -37.67
CA ASP A 80 -4.23 -0.72 -38.56
C ASP A 80 -4.28 -2.08 -37.86
N VAL A 81 -4.81 -3.12 -38.51
CA VAL A 81 -4.82 -4.49 -37.96
C VAL A 81 -3.41 -5.01 -37.65
N ARG A 82 -2.39 -4.52 -38.37
CA ARG A 82 -1.01 -4.94 -38.11
C ARG A 82 -0.50 -4.44 -36.76
N GLY A 83 -1.15 -3.42 -36.19
CA GLY A 83 -0.87 -2.86 -34.87
C GLY A 83 0.51 -2.23 -34.75
N TYR A 84 0.78 -1.67 -33.55
CA TYR A 84 2.10 -1.19 -33.11
C TYR A 84 2.48 -1.89 -31.82
N ASP A 85 3.32 -2.91 -31.92
CA ASP A 85 3.98 -3.46 -30.75
C ASP A 85 5.26 -4.20 -31.10
N SER A 86 6.33 -3.92 -30.36
CA SER A 86 7.54 -4.76 -30.36
C SER A 86 7.27 -6.13 -29.73
N ILE A 87 6.14 -6.27 -29.03
CA ILE A 87 5.67 -7.49 -28.36
C ILE A 87 4.28 -7.84 -28.92
N ILE A 88 4.25 -8.76 -29.89
CA ILE A 88 2.99 -9.21 -30.48
C ILE A 88 2.49 -10.45 -29.72
N PRO A 89 1.25 -10.46 -29.19
CA PRO A 89 0.71 -11.64 -28.53
C PRO A 89 0.70 -12.85 -29.47
N LYS A 90 1.24 -13.99 -29.01
CA LYS A 90 1.24 -15.25 -29.78
C LYS A 90 -0.15 -15.63 -30.28
N GLN A 91 -1.18 -15.34 -29.48
CA GLN A 91 -2.58 -15.58 -29.85
C GLN A 91 -3.00 -14.74 -31.08
N TYR A 92 -2.55 -13.49 -31.18
CA TYR A 92 -2.90 -12.63 -32.29
C TYR A 92 -2.17 -13.07 -33.57
N VAL A 93 -0.92 -13.50 -33.45
CA VAL A 93 -0.17 -14.13 -34.55
C VAL A 93 -0.88 -15.39 -35.05
N ALA A 94 -1.36 -16.25 -34.14
CA ALA A 94 -2.10 -17.46 -34.50
C ALA A 94 -3.41 -17.13 -35.24
N TYR A 95 -4.13 -16.09 -34.81
CA TYR A 95 -5.32 -15.60 -35.50
C TYR A 95 -4.98 -15.11 -36.91
N MET A 96 -4.02 -14.19 -37.04
CA MET A 96 -3.59 -13.65 -38.34
C MET A 96 -3.07 -14.74 -39.28
N SER A 97 -2.41 -15.77 -38.74
CA SER A 97 -1.91 -16.92 -39.51
C SER A 97 -3.03 -17.78 -40.12
N ARG A 98 -4.28 -17.66 -39.64
CA ARG A 98 -5.46 -18.29 -40.29
C ARG A 98 -5.98 -17.50 -41.48
N ILE A 99 -5.66 -16.21 -41.57
CA ILE A 99 -5.96 -15.37 -42.73
C ILE A 99 -4.87 -15.59 -43.79
N GLN A 100 -3.62 -15.37 -43.39
CA GLN A 100 -2.45 -15.56 -44.25
C GLN A 100 -1.19 -15.71 -43.39
N ARG A 101 -0.19 -16.44 -43.90
CA ARG A 101 1.08 -16.68 -43.21
C ARG A 101 1.79 -15.38 -42.82
N GLN A 102 2.38 -15.36 -41.63
CA GLN A 102 2.98 -14.17 -41.00
C GLN A 102 4.51 -14.19 -41.09
N ASP A 103 5.08 -13.77 -42.22
CA ASP A 103 6.53 -13.84 -42.48
C ASP A 103 7.35 -12.67 -41.91
N ASP A 104 6.69 -11.55 -41.59
CA ASP A 104 7.37 -10.33 -41.13
C ASP A 104 7.63 -10.30 -39.60
N LEU A 105 7.34 -11.39 -38.87
CA LEU A 105 7.49 -11.45 -37.41
C LEU A 105 8.93 -11.17 -36.94
N LEU A 106 9.95 -11.50 -37.75
CA LEU A 106 11.36 -11.20 -37.47
C LEU A 106 11.64 -9.69 -37.39
N TYR A 107 10.77 -8.87 -37.95
CA TYR A 107 10.84 -7.40 -37.91
C TYR A 107 9.83 -6.80 -36.91
N ASN A 108 9.37 -7.61 -35.94
CA ASN A 108 8.39 -7.25 -34.91
C ASN A 108 7.12 -6.62 -35.49
N ARG A 109 6.55 -7.22 -36.54
CA ARG A 109 5.31 -6.74 -37.15
C ARG A 109 4.45 -7.90 -37.66
N ILE A 110 3.15 -7.69 -37.65
CA ILE A 110 2.20 -8.50 -38.42
C ILE A 110 2.36 -8.13 -39.90
N ALA A 111 2.37 -9.13 -40.77
CA ALA A 111 2.51 -8.95 -42.21
C ALA A 111 1.28 -8.24 -42.80
N PRO A 112 1.44 -7.45 -43.88
CA PRO A 112 0.31 -7.03 -44.71
C PRO A 112 -0.39 -8.24 -45.32
N ILE A 113 -1.57 -8.01 -45.90
CA ILE A 113 -2.19 -9.03 -46.74
C ILE A 113 -1.41 -9.04 -48.05
N TYR A 114 -0.64 -10.09 -48.30
CA TYR A 114 0.15 -10.18 -49.50
C TYR A 114 -0.71 -10.65 -50.67
N THR A 115 -0.40 -10.15 -51.87
CA THR A 115 -1.00 -10.63 -53.11
C THR A 115 -0.62 -12.08 -53.43
N GLN A 116 0.24 -12.76 -52.67
CA GLN A 116 0.66 -14.15 -52.94
C GLN A 116 0.70 -14.99 -51.66
N ILE A 117 0.47 -16.30 -51.80
CA ILE A 117 0.37 -17.24 -50.66
C ILE A 117 1.74 -17.60 -50.07
N ASP A 118 2.76 -17.76 -50.92
CA ASP A 118 4.03 -18.43 -50.59
C ASP A 118 5.25 -17.49 -50.51
N GLY A 119 5.09 -16.33 -49.90
CA GLY A 119 6.16 -15.34 -49.78
C GLY A 119 6.62 -14.78 -51.13
N PRO A 120 7.72 -14.01 -51.18
CA PRO A 120 8.18 -13.39 -52.43
C PRO A 120 8.57 -14.47 -53.45
N PRO A 121 8.07 -14.40 -54.69
CA PRO A 121 8.44 -15.34 -55.72
C PRO A 121 9.90 -15.07 -56.13
N PRO A 122 10.59 -16.03 -56.78
CA PRO A 122 11.89 -15.76 -57.40
C PRO A 122 11.81 -14.46 -58.22
N ARG A 123 12.80 -13.57 -58.05
CA ARG A 123 12.83 -12.26 -58.72
C ARG A 123 12.52 -12.42 -60.21
N GLY A 124 11.41 -11.82 -60.65
CA GLY A 124 11.00 -11.81 -62.05
C GLY A 124 9.87 -12.78 -62.44
N SER A 125 9.38 -13.65 -61.56
CA SER A 125 8.15 -14.42 -61.83
C SER A 125 6.94 -13.71 -61.23
N GLY A 126 6.18 -12.98 -62.05
CA GLY A 126 4.89 -12.42 -61.66
C GLY A 126 3.90 -13.55 -61.38
N GLY A 127 3.80 -13.97 -60.12
CA GLY A 127 2.75 -14.87 -59.65
C GLY A 127 1.39 -14.18 -59.71
N GLN A 128 0.33 -14.93 -60.04
CA GLN A 128 -1.03 -14.38 -60.03
C GLN A 128 -1.41 -13.89 -58.63
N PRO A 129 -2.12 -12.76 -58.50
CA PRO A 129 -2.60 -12.28 -57.22
C PRO A 129 -3.60 -13.28 -56.61
N ASN A 130 -3.37 -13.69 -55.38
CA ASN A 130 -4.34 -14.39 -54.55
C ASN A 130 -5.20 -13.36 -53.78
N TYR A 131 -6.51 -13.49 -53.94
CA TYR A 131 -7.50 -12.66 -53.27
C TYR A 131 -8.22 -13.40 -52.11
N ASP A 132 -7.96 -14.70 -51.89
CA ASP A 132 -8.65 -15.52 -50.89
C ASP A 132 -8.56 -14.94 -49.47
N ALA A 133 -7.42 -14.32 -49.13
CA ALA A 133 -7.21 -13.69 -47.83
C ALA A 133 -8.15 -12.48 -47.62
N LEU A 134 -8.50 -11.75 -48.68
CA LEU A 134 -9.45 -10.63 -48.63
C LEU A 134 -10.89 -11.10 -48.44
N ASP A 135 -11.21 -12.32 -48.87
CA ASP A 135 -12.54 -12.92 -48.72
C ASP A 135 -12.71 -13.64 -47.38
N SER A 136 -11.64 -13.75 -46.58
CA SER A 136 -11.64 -14.41 -45.27
C SER A 136 -12.69 -13.80 -44.30
N PRO A 137 -13.57 -14.62 -43.69
CA PRO A 137 -14.49 -14.16 -42.65
C PRO A 137 -13.77 -13.56 -41.43
N LEU A 138 -12.54 -14.01 -41.15
CA LEU A 138 -11.73 -13.51 -40.06
C LEU A 138 -11.25 -12.07 -40.32
N LEU A 139 -10.99 -11.70 -41.57
CA LEU A 139 -10.64 -10.33 -41.94
C LEU A 139 -11.84 -9.39 -41.76
N ARG A 140 -13.06 -9.87 -42.05
CA ARG A 140 -14.31 -9.15 -41.79
C ARG A 140 -14.52 -8.94 -40.29
N LEU A 141 -14.33 -9.99 -39.49
CA LEU A 141 -14.47 -9.94 -38.03
C LEU A 141 -13.47 -8.98 -37.37
N LEU A 142 -12.26 -8.82 -37.93
CA LEU A 142 -11.29 -7.81 -37.47
C LEU A 142 -11.78 -6.36 -37.59
N GLY A 143 -12.87 -6.13 -38.31
CA GLY A 143 -13.43 -4.80 -38.58
C GLY A 143 -12.63 -4.01 -39.62
N VAL A 144 -12.03 -4.71 -40.58
CA VAL A 144 -11.29 -4.07 -41.69
C VAL A 144 -12.28 -3.48 -42.68
N ARG A 145 -12.48 -2.16 -42.60
CA ARG A 145 -13.35 -1.41 -43.50
C ARG A 145 -12.63 -0.91 -44.74
N TYR A 146 -11.36 -0.53 -44.62
CA TYR A 146 -10.60 -0.02 -45.76
C TYR A 146 -9.34 -0.84 -46.03
N VAL A 147 -9.10 -1.14 -47.30
CA VAL A 147 -7.88 -1.80 -47.79
C VAL A 147 -7.15 -0.82 -48.71
N VAL A 148 -5.92 -0.49 -48.36
CA VAL A 148 -5.08 0.44 -49.12
C VAL A 148 -4.12 -0.36 -50.01
N THR A 149 -4.03 -0.06 -51.29
CA THR A 149 -3.22 -0.83 -52.24
C THR A 149 -2.81 0.00 -53.47
N THR A 150 -1.77 -0.43 -54.17
CA THR A 150 -1.41 0.03 -55.53
C THR A 150 -2.05 -0.84 -56.62
N HIS A 151 -2.62 -1.99 -56.26
CA HIS A 151 -3.18 -2.97 -57.18
C HIS A 151 -4.68 -2.82 -57.34
N THR A 152 -5.22 -3.30 -58.45
CA THR A 152 -6.66 -3.42 -58.64
C THR A 152 -7.17 -4.68 -57.94
N ILE A 153 -8.16 -4.52 -57.05
CA ILE A 153 -8.88 -5.62 -56.42
C ILE A 153 -10.17 -5.88 -57.23
N PRO A 154 -10.32 -7.02 -57.92
CA PRO A 154 -11.50 -7.33 -58.73
C PRO A 154 -12.67 -7.92 -57.91
N ASN A 155 -12.56 -8.01 -56.59
CA ASN A 155 -13.55 -8.65 -55.71
C ASN A 155 -14.83 -7.82 -55.58
N ALA A 156 -15.99 -8.44 -55.81
CA ALA A 156 -17.29 -7.78 -55.72
C ALA A 156 -17.68 -7.28 -54.30
N GLY A 157 -16.99 -7.74 -53.26
CA GLY A 157 -17.20 -7.30 -51.88
C GLY A 157 -16.48 -5.98 -51.51
N TYR A 158 -15.69 -5.44 -52.43
CA TYR A 158 -14.83 -4.28 -52.22
C TYR A 158 -15.12 -3.20 -53.27
N ASP A 159 -15.50 -2.01 -52.83
CA ASP A 159 -15.70 -0.87 -53.72
C ASP A 159 -14.49 0.03 -53.76
N LEU A 160 -14.07 0.46 -54.95
CA LEU A 160 -13.06 1.50 -55.08
C LEU A 160 -13.67 2.86 -54.69
N VAL A 161 -13.21 3.42 -53.56
CA VAL A 161 -13.74 4.67 -52.99
C VAL A 161 -12.75 5.84 -53.07
N TYR A 162 -11.47 5.54 -53.31
CA TYR A 162 -10.41 6.53 -53.54
C TYR A 162 -9.45 6.00 -54.61
N ASP A 163 -9.12 6.82 -55.61
CA ASP A 163 -8.20 6.45 -56.69
C ASP A 163 -7.35 7.67 -57.09
N ALA A 164 -6.17 7.80 -56.46
CA ALA A 164 -5.22 8.87 -56.76
C ALA A 164 -3.77 8.36 -56.59
N GLU A 165 -3.05 8.79 -55.55
CA GLU A 165 -1.67 8.33 -55.29
C GLU A 165 -1.61 6.84 -54.91
N VAL A 166 -2.70 6.33 -54.35
CA VAL A 166 -2.97 4.93 -54.06
C VAL A 166 -4.46 4.67 -54.28
N LYS A 167 -4.85 3.41 -54.29
CA LYS A 167 -6.25 2.97 -54.30
C LYS A 167 -6.69 2.63 -52.88
N VAL A 168 -7.90 3.05 -52.51
CA VAL A 168 -8.55 2.59 -51.28
C VAL A 168 -9.85 1.90 -51.65
N TYR A 169 -9.99 0.67 -51.16
CA TYR A 169 -11.18 -0.15 -51.31
C TYR A 169 -11.95 -0.23 -50.00
N GLU A 170 -13.26 0.01 -50.04
CA GLU A 170 -14.18 -0.15 -48.90
C GLU A 170 -14.78 -1.56 -48.89
N ASN A 171 -14.62 -2.27 -47.78
CA ASN A 171 -15.25 -3.55 -47.49
C ASN A 171 -16.63 -3.34 -46.88
N ARG A 172 -17.69 -3.66 -47.64
CA ARG A 172 -19.08 -3.52 -47.17
C ARG A 172 -19.46 -4.47 -46.05
N ASN A 173 -18.70 -5.56 -45.87
CA ASN A 173 -19.00 -6.63 -44.92
C ASN A 173 -18.14 -6.54 -43.65
N ALA A 174 -17.51 -5.40 -43.38
CA ALA A 174 -16.70 -5.20 -42.19
C ALA A 174 -17.58 -5.21 -40.92
N PHE A 175 -17.17 -5.97 -39.91
CA PHE A 175 -17.86 -5.97 -38.62
C PHE A 175 -17.59 -4.66 -37.85
N PRO A 176 -18.55 -4.16 -37.08
CA PRO A 176 -18.28 -3.10 -36.11
C PRO A 176 -17.29 -3.60 -35.05
N ARG A 177 -16.52 -2.69 -34.45
CA ARG A 177 -15.52 -3.06 -33.41
C ARG A 177 -16.16 -3.60 -32.13
N VAL A 178 -17.45 -3.33 -31.94
CA VAL A 178 -18.24 -3.84 -30.82
C VAL A 178 -19.64 -4.22 -31.31
N PHE A 179 -20.12 -5.39 -30.91
CA PHE A 179 -21.45 -5.89 -31.27
C PHE A 179 -21.96 -6.91 -30.26
N ILE A 180 -23.24 -7.27 -30.36
CA ILE A 180 -23.90 -8.21 -29.45
C ILE A 180 -24.37 -9.44 -30.23
N VAL A 181 -24.04 -10.63 -29.72
CA VAL A 181 -24.51 -11.90 -30.27
C VAL A 181 -25.39 -12.68 -29.29
N PRO A 182 -26.37 -13.46 -29.77
CA PRO A 182 -27.34 -14.17 -28.95
C PRO A 182 -26.79 -15.45 -28.31
N GLU A 183 -25.80 -16.09 -28.93
CA GLU A 183 -25.35 -17.43 -28.57
C GLU A 183 -23.83 -17.49 -28.39
N ALA A 184 -23.39 -18.37 -27.49
CA ALA A 184 -21.98 -18.68 -27.30
C ALA A 184 -21.74 -20.19 -27.43
N VAL A 185 -20.61 -20.56 -28.02
CA VAL A 185 -20.13 -21.93 -28.09
C VAL A 185 -18.81 -22.03 -27.32
N ALA A 186 -18.69 -23.01 -26.43
CA ALA A 186 -17.48 -23.24 -25.67
C ALA A 186 -16.37 -23.88 -26.53
N ALA A 187 -15.14 -23.38 -26.40
CA ALA A 187 -13.94 -23.99 -26.97
C ALA A 187 -12.91 -24.33 -25.88
N ALA A 188 -12.29 -25.51 -26.01
CA ALA A 188 -11.29 -25.99 -25.06
C ALA A 188 -10.00 -25.16 -25.09
N ASP A 189 -9.57 -24.75 -26.28
CA ASP A 189 -8.39 -23.94 -26.50
C ASP A 189 -8.54 -23.03 -27.72
N GLN A 190 -7.50 -22.25 -27.98
CA GLN A 190 -7.46 -21.29 -29.07
C GLN A 190 -7.55 -21.96 -30.45
N ALA A 191 -6.93 -23.12 -30.63
CA ALA A 191 -6.93 -23.79 -31.93
C ALA A 191 -8.33 -24.27 -32.29
N ALA A 192 -9.02 -24.90 -31.32
CA ALA A 192 -10.41 -25.31 -31.45
C ALA A 192 -11.34 -24.11 -31.69
N ALA A 193 -11.08 -22.98 -31.04
CA ALA A 193 -11.86 -21.76 -31.26
C ALA A 193 -11.73 -21.24 -32.70
N LEU A 194 -10.50 -21.19 -33.22
CA LEU A 194 -10.22 -20.75 -34.59
C LEU A 194 -10.77 -21.72 -35.65
N ASP A 195 -10.73 -23.04 -35.39
CA ASP A 195 -11.32 -24.05 -36.28
C ASP A 195 -12.85 -23.93 -36.34
N THR A 196 -13.48 -23.72 -35.17
CA THR A 196 -14.94 -23.52 -35.08
C THR A 196 -15.37 -22.24 -35.79
N LEU A 197 -14.57 -21.18 -35.71
CA LEU A 197 -14.88 -19.90 -36.35
C LEU A 197 -15.01 -19.97 -37.87
N GLN A 198 -14.40 -20.97 -38.52
CA GLN A 198 -14.47 -21.13 -39.97
C GLN A 198 -15.82 -21.71 -40.43
N THR A 199 -16.60 -22.31 -39.52
CA THR A 199 -17.84 -23.02 -39.87
C THR A 199 -19.11 -22.34 -39.35
N ILE A 200 -18.98 -21.34 -38.48
CA ILE A 200 -20.09 -20.62 -37.86
C ILE A 200 -20.22 -19.20 -38.41
N ASP A 201 -21.39 -18.59 -38.19
CA ASP A 201 -21.60 -17.16 -38.45
C ASP A 201 -21.25 -16.33 -37.19
N PRO A 202 -20.15 -15.54 -37.22
CA PRO A 202 -19.75 -14.70 -36.09
C PRO A 202 -20.73 -13.56 -35.79
N ALA A 203 -21.71 -13.29 -36.67
CA ALA A 203 -22.80 -12.35 -36.36
C ALA A 203 -23.85 -12.93 -35.41
N GLN A 204 -23.91 -14.25 -35.25
CA GLN A 204 -24.88 -14.93 -34.37
C GLN A 204 -24.23 -15.68 -33.21
N VAL A 205 -22.98 -16.13 -33.35
CA VAL A 205 -22.34 -16.99 -32.38
C VAL A 205 -20.94 -16.46 -32.02
N VAL A 206 -20.64 -16.33 -30.73
CA VAL A 206 -19.29 -16.09 -30.22
C VAL A 206 -18.67 -17.40 -29.73
N VAL A 207 -17.41 -17.65 -30.05
CA VAL A 207 -16.68 -18.82 -29.54
C VAL A 207 -15.92 -18.42 -28.28
N VAL A 208 -16.30 -18.97 -27.13
CA VAL A 208 -15.77 -18.59 -25.82
C VAL A 208 -14.80 -19.64 -25.31
N GLU A 209 -13.56 -19.23 -25.07
CA GLU A 209 -12.51 -20.12 -24.61
C GLU A 209 -12.50 -20.25 -23.08
N GLY A 210 -12.27 -21.46 -22.59
CA GLY A 210 -12.15 -21.74 -21.15
C GLY A 210 -13.48 -21.76 -20.39
N LEU A 211 -14.61 -21.66 -21.09
CA LEU A 211 -15.94 -21.95 -20.54
C LEU A 211 -16.23 -23.45 -20.67
N SER A 212 -16.83 -24.07 -19.65
CA SER A 212 -17.38 -25.42 -19.80
C SER A 212 -18.70 -25.35 -20.57
N PRO A 213 -19.03 -26.34 -21.44
CA PRO A 213 -20.33 -26.40 -22.10
C PRO A 213 -21.51 -26.26 -21.12
N ASP A 214 -21.43 -26.87 -19.94
CA ASP A 214 -22.46 -26.82 -18.89
C ASP A 214 -22.59 -25.44 -18.22
N ALA A 215 -21.55 -24.61 -18.30
CA ALA A 215 -21.53 -23.25 -17.76
C ALA A 215 -21.97 -22.20 -18.79
N THR A 216 -22.25 -22.61 -20.02
CA THR A 216 -22.70 -21.71 -21.09
C THR A 216 -24.15 -21.31 -20.84
N PRO A 217 -24.46 -20.00 -20.71
CA PRO A 217 -25.83 -19.54 -20.67
C PRO A 217 -26.60 -20.00 -21.92
N PRO A 218 -27.88 -20.37 -21.78
CA PRO A 218 -28.68 -20.82 -22.91
C PRO A 218 -28.84 -19.71 -23.96
N PRO A 219 -28.99 -20.07 -25.25
CA PRO A 219 -29.14 -19.10 -26.34
C PRO A 219 -30.25 -18.08 -26.05
N ALA A 220 -29.98 -16.83 -26.42
CA ALA A 220 -30.92 -15.73 -26.30
C ALA A 220 -31.61 -15.44 -27.64
N SER A 221 -32.60 -14.56 -27.64
CA SER A 221 -33.17 -14.07 -28.90
C SER A 221 -33.49 -12.57 -28.88
N PRO A 222 -32.50 -11.70 -28.57
CA PRO A 222 -32.69 -10.27 -28.59
C PRO A 222 -33.01 -9.78 -30.00
N THR A 223 -34.04 -8.93 -30.13
CA THR A 223 -34.37 -8.24 -31.39
C THR A 223 -33.68 -6.89 -31.49
N LEU A 224 -33.41 -6.25 -30.34
CA LEU A 224 -32.65 -5.01 -30.21
C LEU A 224 -31.23 -5.34 -29.71
N ARG A 225 -30.21 -4.96 -30.48
CA ARG A 225 -28.79 -5.31 -30.21
C ARG A 225 -27.86 -4.14 -30.53
N GLU A 226 -28.03 -3.00 -29.86
CA GLU A 226 -27.16 -1.85 -30.12
C GLU A 226 -25.97 -1.84 -29.16
N ALA A 227 -24.78 -1.64 -29.70
CA ALA A 227 -23.56 -1.40 -28.92
C ALA A 227 -22.74 -0.30 -29.58
N ARG A 228 -22.24 0.65 -28.79
CA ARG A 228 -21.39 1.75 -29.26
C ARG A 228 -20.32 2.10 -28.25
N ILE A 229 -19.15 2.51 -28.72
CA ILE A 229 -18.08 2.98 -27.84
C ILE A 229 -18.40 4.42 -27.45
N SER A 230 -18.63 4.67 -26.17
CA SER A 230 -19.00 6.00 -25.66
C SER A 230 -17.82 6.80 -25.16
N GLN A 231 -16.81 6.13 -24.58
CA GLN A 231 -15.57 6.77 -24.15
C GLN A 231 -14.41 5.80 -24.27
N ARG A 232 -13.27 6.28 -24.76
CA ARG A 232 -12.04 5.50 -24.87
C ARG A 232 -10.87 6.27 -24.27
N GLY A 233 -10.16 5.62 -23.36
CA GLY A 233 -8.90 6.08 -22.80
C GLY A 233 -7.83 5.01 -22.89
N ASN A 234 -6.65 5.30 -22.36
CA ASN A 234 -5.49 4.39 -22.47
C ASN A 234 -5.65 3.11 -21.65
N ARG A 235 -6.39 3.17 -20.54
CA ARG A 235 -6.61 2.04 -19.62
C ARG A 235 -8.07 1.60 -19.55
N GLU A 236 -8.98 2.47 -19.93
CA GLU A 236 -10.42 2.32 -19.72
C GLU A 236 -11.17 2.52 -21.03
N LEU A 237 -12.19 1.70 -21.26
CA LEU A 237 -13.07 1.74 -22.41
C LEU A 237 -14.50 1.57 -21.92
N PHE A 238 -15.39 2.45 -22.37
CA PHE A 238 -16.81 2.44 -22.04
C PHE A 238 -17.60 2.11 -23.29
N VAL A 239 -18.47 1.12 -23.16
CA VAL A 239 -19.36 0.67 -24.23
C VAL A 239 -20.79 0.85 -23.74
N ASP A 240 -21.56 1.70 -24.41
CA ASP A 240 -22.99 1.79 -24.17
C ASP A 240 -23.70 0.69 -24.95
N VAL A 241 -24.59 -0.02 -24.27
CA VAL A 241 -25.36 -1.14 -24.83
C VAL A 241 -26.84 -0.93 -24.58
N ASN A 242 -27.66 -1.33 -25.55
CA ASN A 242 -29.11 -1.32 -25.48
C ASN A 242 -29.62 -2.65 -26.05
N ILE A 243 -30.16 -3.48 -25.17
CA ILE A 243 -30.55 -4.86 -25.47
C ILE A 243 -31.92 -5.17 -24.84
N ASP A 244 -32.79 -5.88 -25.56
CA ASP A 244 -34.16 -6.22 -25.13
C ASP A 244 -34.30 -7.61 -24.46
N ASP A 245 -33.22 -8.41 -24.47
CA ASP A 245 -33.08 -9.70 -23.79
C ASP A 245 -31.66 -9.79 -23.18
N ARG A 246 -31.12 -10.99 -23.02
CA ARG A 246 -29.71 -11.29 -22.70
C ARG A 246 -28.86 -11.44 -23.98
N GLY A 247 -27.53 -11.39 -23.83
CA GLY A 247 -26.62 -11.58 -24.96
C GLY A 247 -25.16 -11.46 -24.59
N TRP A 248 -24.29 -11.66 -25.57
CA TRP A 248 -22.84 -11.58 -25.42
C TRP A 248 -22.31 -10.34 -26.12
N LEU A 249 -21.69 -9.45 -25.34
CA LEU A 249 -21.03 -8.27 -25.89
C LEU A 249 -19.62 -8.65 -26.34
N VAL A 250 -19.41 -8.69 -27.65
CA VAL A 250 -18.11 -8.96 -28.28
C VAL A 250 -17.41 -7.64 -28.56
N LEU A 251 -16.18 -7.53 -28.10
CA LEU A 251 -15.30 -6.39 -28.37
C LEU A 251 -14.06 -6.91 -29.08
N VAL A 252 -13.85 -6.48 -30.32
CA VAL A 252 -12.82 -6.98 -31.26
C VAL A 252 -11.43 -6.44 -30.93
N ASP A 253 -11.09 -6.37 -29.65
CA ASP A 253 -9.77 -6.00 -29.15
C ASP A 253 -9.12 -7.20 -28.47
N ASN A 254 -7.79 -7.27 -28.55
CA ASN A 254 -7.05 -8.39 -28.01
C ASN A 254 -7.29 -8.56 -26.50
N TYR A 255 -7.69 -9.77 -26.12
CA TYR A 255 -7.76 -10.22 -24.75
C TYR A 255 -6.36 -10.39 -24.18
N PHE A 256 -6.16 -9.95 -22.95
CA PHE A 256 -4.96 -10.21 -22.19
C PHE A 256 -5.31 -10.31 -20.71
N GLU A 257 -4.53 -11.08 -19.95
CA GLU A 257 -4.79 -11.23 -18.51
C GLU A 257 -4.64 -9.87 -17.79
N GLY A 258 -5.64 -9.51 -16.99
CA GLY A 258 -5.66 -8.24 -16.23
C GLY A 258 -6.74 -7.25 -16.67
N TRP A 259 -7.43 -7.50 -17.79
CA TRP A 259 -8.67 -6.81 -18.09
C TRP A 259 -9.78 -7.22 -17.11
N LYS A 260 -10.61 -6.25 -16.72
CA LYS A 260 -11.82 -6.44 -15.92
C LYS A 260 -12.97 -5.69 -16.58
N ALA A 261 -14.18 -6.18 -16.41
CA ALA A 261 -15.39 -5.56 -16.93
C ALA A 261 -16.38 -5.27 -15.80
N TYR A 262 -17.08 -4.14 -15.89
CA TYR A 262 -18.07 -3.70 -14.92
C TYR A 262 -19.33 -3.23 -15.65
N LEU A 263 -20.49 -3.74 -15.24
CA LEU A 263 -21.80 -3.31 -15.73
C LEU A 263 -22.32 -2.18 -14.86
N ARG A 264 -22.78 -1.09 -15.46
CA ARG A 264 -23.41 0.04 -14.76
C ARG A 264 -24.63 0.57 -15.51
N PRO A 265 -25.60 1.21 -14.82
CA PRO A 265 -26.74 1.86 -15.48
C PRO A 265 -26.29 2.95 -16.48
N PHE A 266 -27.04 3.08 -17.57
CA PHE A 266 -26.79 4.11 -18.58
C PHE A 266 -26.93 5.54 -18.02
N GLY A 267 -26.11 6.47 -18.51
CA GLY A 267 -26.20 7.91 -18.18
C GLY A 267 -25.60 8.32 -16.82
N VAL A 268 -25.01 7.41 -16.05
CA VAL A 268 -24.37 7.78 -14.78
C VAL A 268 -22.95 8.33 -15.02
N SER A 269 -22.72 9.61 -14.70
CA SER A 269 -21.41 10.26 -14.71
C SER A 269 -20.68 10.08 -13.37
N GLY A 270 -19.42 9.63 -13.38
CA GLY A 270 -18.57 9.53 -12.17
C GLY A 270 -17.87 8.18 -12.00
N GLU A 271 -17.21 8.00 -10.85
CA GLU A 271 -16.35 6.85 -10.50
C GLU A 271 -17.10 5.56 -10.12
N GLY A 272 -18.42 5.47 -10.36
CA GLY A 272 -19.17 4.24 -10.11
C GLY A 272 -19.92 4.17 -8.77
N VAL A 273 -20.41 5.29 -8.23
CA VAL A 273 -21.19 5.29 -6.97
C VAL A 273 -22.38 6.24 -6.99
N THR A 274 -23.49 5.82 -6.35
CA THR A 274 -24.73 6.61 -6.20
C THR A 274 -24.53 7.82 -5.28
N ALA A 275 -25.51 8.74 -5.26
CA ALA A 275 -25.56 9.82 -4.26
C ALA A 275 -25.63 9.31 -2.80
N THR A 276 -25.97 8.04 -2.60
CA THR A 276 -26.04 7.36 -1.29
C THR A 276 -24.78 6.56 -0.93
N GLY A 277 -23.74 6.55 -1.79
CA GLY A 277 -22.49 5.85 -1.47
C GLY A 277 -22.49 4.35 -1.78
N GLU A 278 -23.41 3.86 -2.62
CA GLU A 278 -23.45 2.47 -3.06
C GLU A 278 -22.78 2.30 -4.42
N SER A 279 -21.98 1.23 -4.59
CA SER A 279 -21.42 0.84 -5.89
C SER A 279 -22.54 0.63 -6.90
N ILE A 280 -22.56 1.45 -7.96
CA ILE A 280 -23.46 1.23 -9.12
C ILE A 280 -22.91 0.18 -10.07
N GLU A 281 -21.65 -0.21 -9.88
CA GLU A 281 -20.93 -1.12 -10.77
C GLU A 281 -21.00 -2.56 -10.25
N THR A 282 -21.42 -3.48 -11.12
CA THR A 282 -21.35 -4.93 -10.88
C THR A 282 -20.27 -5.53 -11.76
N GLN A 283 -19.32 -6.27 -11.17
CA GLN A 283 -18.24 -6.89 -11.95
C GLN A 283 -18.77 -8.04 -12.80
N LEU A 284 -18.44 -8.02 -14.10
CA LEU A 284 -18.73 -9.11 -15.04
C LEU A 284 -17.46 -9.96 -15.26
N PRO A 285 -17.60 -11.30 -15.36
CA PRO A 285 -16.53 -12.14 -15.89
C PRO A 285 -16.21 -11.76 -17.34
N ILE A 286 -14.92 -11.70 -17.66
CA ILE A 286 -14.42 -11.45 -19.01
C ILE A 286 -13.79 -12.73 -19.54
N TYR A 287 -14.09 -13.06 -20.79
CA TYR A 287 -13.60 -14.26 -21.44
C TYR A 287 -12.82 -13.92 -22.70
N ARG A 288 -11.89 -14.80 -23.07
CA ARG A 288 -11.28 -14.78 -24.41
C ARG A 288 -12.28 -15.35 -25.40
N ALA A 289 -12.49 -14.62 -26.49
CA ALA A 289 -13.44 -14.93 -27.54
C ALA A 289 -12.74 -15.02 -28.89
N ASP A 290 -13.25 -15.88 -29.76
CA ASP A 290 -12.91 -15.97 -31.17
C ASP A 290 -11.39 -16.07 -31.43
N GLY A 291 -10.68 -16.77 -30.55
CA GLY A 291 -9.24 -17.00 -30.62
C GLY A 291 -8.38 -15.85 -30.08
N THR A 292 -8.85 -14.60 -29.99
CA THR A 292 -8.01 -13.48 -29.52
C THR A 292 -8.77 -12.31 -28.91
N PHE A 293 -10.06 -12.14 -29.22
CA PHE A 293 -10.87 -11.02 -28.76
C PHE A 293 -11.40 -11.24 -27.34
N ARG A 294 -12.19 -10.28 -26.85
CA ARG A 294 -12.78 -10.33 -25.51
C ARG A 294 -14.29 -10.21 -25.57
N THR A 295 -14.95 -10.96 -24.69
CA THR A 295 -16.40 -10.94 -24.56
C THR A 295 -16.84 -10.92 -23.10
N VAL A 296 -18.02 -10.37 -22.86
CA VAL A 296 -18.71 -10.42 -21.57
C VAL A 296 -20.18 -10.80 -21.78
N TYR A 297 -20.72 -11.55 -20.83
CA TYR A 297 -22.13 -11.92 -20.84
C TYR A 297 -22.98 -10.82 -20.19
N LEU A 298 -24.01 -10.36 -20.90
CA LEU A 298 -25.00 -9.41 -20.42
C LEU A 298 -26.23 -10.18 -19.93
N PRO A 299 -26.47 -10.26 -18.60
CA PRO A 299 -27.49 -11.15 -18.06
C PRO A 299 -28.92 -10.61 -18.13
N GLN A 300 -29.12 -9.33 -18.42
CA GLN A 300 -30.42 -8.65 -18.30
C GLN A 300 -30.63 -7.63 -19.43
N ALA A 301 -31.89 -7.52 -19.87
CA ALA A 301 -32.35 -6.48 -20.78
C ALA A 301 -32.22 -5.08 -20.16
N GLY A 302 -32.02 -4.08 -21.01
CA GLY A 302 -31.99 -2.67 -20.63
C GLY A 302 -30.88 -1.88 -21.32
N GLN A 303 -30.79 -0.60 -20.92
CA GLN A 303 -29.71 0.29 -21.32
C GLN A 303 -28.62 0.31 -20.24
N TRP A 304 -27.42 -0.06 -20.64
CA TRP A 304 -26.29 -0.20 -19.75
C TRP A 304 -25.04 0.45 -20.35
N THR A 305 -24.06 0.72 -19.50
CA THR A 305 -22.69 0.98 -19.94
C THR A 305 -21.80 -0.13 -19.38
N VAL A 306 -21.01 -0.77 -20.23
CA VAL A 306 -19.97 -1.73 -19.83
C VAL A 306 -18.63 -1.01 -19.82
N ARG A 307 -18.01 -0.95 -18.64
CA ARG A 307 -16.68 -0.37 -18.44
C ARG A 307 -15.64 -1.48 -18.41
N PHE A 308 -14.76 -1.50 -19.42
CA PHE A 308 -13.56 -2.31 -19.44
C PHE A 308 -12.40 -1.52 -18.84
N VAL A 309 -11.66 -2.11 -17.91
CA VAL A 309 -10.47 -1.49 -17.30
C VAL A 309 -9.31 -2.48 -17.28
N TYR A 310 -8.14 -2.03 -17.73
CA TYR A 310 -6.91 -2.82 -17.68
C TYR A 310 -6.17 -2.59 -16.37
N SER A 311 -6.09 -3.60 -15.53
CA SER A 311 -5.39 -3.54 -14.23
C SER A 311 -4.54 -4.80 -14.03
N PRO A 312 -3.44 -4.94 -14.78
CA PRO A 312 -2.61 -6.15 -14.75
C PRO A 312 -1.88 -6.32 -13.42
N ARG A 313 -1.81 -7.57 -12.96
CA ARG A 313 -1.08 -7.94 -11.72
C ARG A 313 0.40 -7.56 -11.81
N SER A 314 1.01 -7.67 -12.99
CA SER A 314 2.41 -7.32 -13.23
C SER A 314 2.73 -5.86 -12.91
N LEU A 315 1.86 -4.91 -13.27
CA LEU A 315 2.02 -3.50 -12.91
C LEU A 315 1.92 -3.29 -11.41
N LEU A 316 0.99 -3.98 -10.73
CA LEU A 316 0.85 -3.89 -9.27
C LEU A 316 2.12 -4.41 -8.57
N LEU A 317 2.64 -5.55 -9.04
CA LEU A 317 3.89 -6.12 -8.54
C LEU A 317 5.08 -5.20 -8.83
N GLY A 318 5.16 -4.63 -10.03
CA GLY A 318 6.21 -3.69 -10.42
C GLY A 318 6.24 -2.42 -9.57
N ILE A 319 5.06 -1.84 -9.27
CA ILE A 319 4.96 -0.69 -8.35
C ILE A 319 5.42 -1.10 -6.95
N TYR A 320 4.99 -2.26 -6.48
CA TYR A 320 5.35 -2.76 -5.15
C TYR A 320 6.86 -3.06 -5.04
N THR A 321 7.45 -3.74 -6.01
CA THR A 321 8.88 -4.04 -6.03
C THR A 321 9.71 -2.77 -6.17
N SER A 322 9.29 -1.83 -7.01
CA SER A 322 9.96 -0.53 -7.17
C SER A 322 9.90 0.29 -5.88
N PHE A 323 8.74 0.31 -5.20
CA PHE A 323 8.61 0.96 -3.89
C PHE A 323 9.50 0.29 -2.85
N LEU A 324 9.49 -1.05 -2.77
CA LEU A 324 10.33 -1.79 -1.83
C LEU A 324 11.81 -1.57 -2.12
N ALA A 325 12.21 -1.53 -3.40
CA ALA A 325 13.58 -1.23 -3.82
C ALA A 325 13.97 0.21 -3.50
N ALA A 326 13.09 1.20 -3.75
CA ALA A 326 13.33 2.60 -3.43
C ALA A 326 13.45 2.82 -1.92
N VAL A 327 12.57 2.21 -1.12
CA VAL A 327 12.69 2.19 0.35
C VAL A 327 14.00 1.52 0.73
N THR A 328 14.31 0.33 0.23
CA THR A 328 15.58 -0.38 0.51
C THR A 328 16.80 0.50 0.19
N LEU A 329 16.79 1.19 -0.95
CA LEU A 329 17.88 2.06 -1.38
C LEU A 329 17.98 3.32 -0.51
N LEU A 330 16.86 3.93 -0.13
CA LEU A 330 16.80 5.03 0.83
C LEU A 330 17.37 4.62 2.20
N LEU A 331 17.19 3.36 2.59
CA LEU A 331 17.74 2.83 3.83
C LEU A 331 19.21 2.49 3.74
N LEU A 332 19.66 1.89 2.64
CA LEU A 332 21.07 1.63 2.40
C LEU A 332 21.85 2.93 2.34
N THR A 333 21.29 3.96 1.69
CA THR A 333 21.86 5.32 1.68
C THR A 333 21.79 5.96 3.06
N GLY A 334 20.71 5.80 3.82
CA GLY A 334 20.60 6.25 5.21
C GLY A 334 21.62 5.60 6.14
N TRP A 335 21.79 4.28 6.06
CA TRP A 335 22.81 3.51 6.78
C TRP A 335 24.22 3.94 6.36
N TRP A 336 24.47 4.04 5.05
CA TRP A 336 25.76 4.47 4.53
C TRP A 336 26.09 5.90 4.98
N ALA A 337 25.16 6.83 4.86
CA ALA A 337 25.31 8.21 5.30
C ALA A 337 25.53 8.27 6.81
N TRP A 338 24.82 7.44 7.58
CA TRP A 338 25.09 7.26 8.99
C TRP A 338 26.54 6.81 9.18
N GLY A 339 26.97 5.64 8.70
CA GLY A 339 28.36 5.18 8.85
C GLY A 339 29.44 6.17 8.37
N ARG A 340 29.12 7.03 7.40
CA ARG A 340 30.03 8.03 6.83
C ARG A 340 30.16 9.31 7.67
N TYR A 341 29.05 9.81 8.23
CA TYR A 341 29.00 11.08 8.98
C TYR A 341 28.92 10.90 10.49
N TYR A 342 28.78 9.66 10.95
CA TYR A 342 28.67 9.28 12.35
C TYR A 342 30.03 9.35 13.06
N ARG A 343 30.13 10.19 14.10
CA ARG A 343 31.26 10.22 15.05
C ARG A 343 30.77 9.74 16.41
N GLU A 344 31.56 8.91 17.09
CA GLU A 344 31.28 8.53 18.49
C GLU A 344 31.22 9.79 19.36
N ALA A 345 30.08 10.01 20.00
CA ALA A 345 29.94 11.09 20.96
C ALA A 345 30.63 10.66 22.26
N GLY A 346 31.70 11.36 22.66
CA GLY A 346 32.43 11.09 23.90
C GLY A 346 31.68 11.44 25.20
N SER A 347 30.35 11.55 25.18
CA SER A 347 29.52 11.89 26.35
C SER A 347 28.34 10.95 26.52
N GLU A 348 27.97 10.65 27.77
CA GLU A 348 26.88 9.75 28.16
C GLU A 348 25.52 10.17 27.58
N ILE A 349 25.24 11.48 27.55
CA ILE A 349 24.04 12.06 26.91
C ILE A 349 24.05 11.81 25.38
N GLY A 350 25.22 11.86 24.75
CA GLY A 350 25.39 11.56 23.33
C GLY A 350 25.09 10.09 22.99
N THR A 351 25.44 9.16 23.89
CA THR A 351 25.18 7.72 23.71
C THR A 351 23.69 7.39 23.79
N VAL A 352 22.94 7.97 24.73
CA VAL A 352 21.49 7.75 24.86
C VAL A 352 20.72 8.37 23.69
N ALA A 353 21.10 9.59 23.28
CA ALA A 353 20.51 10.24 22.11
C ALA A 353 20.78 9.45 20.82
N LYS A 354 21.99 8.91 20.66
CA LYS A 354 22.37 7.99 19.57
C LYS A 354 21.47 6.75 19.54
N ASN A 355 21.37 6.03 20.65
CA ASN A 355 20.61 4.79 20.71
C ASN A 355 19.13 5.02 20.41
N SER A 356 18.59 6.15 20.89
CA SER A 356 17.23 6.59 20.58
C SER A 356 17.06 6.92 19.09
N ALA A 357 18.00 7.63 18.46
CA ALA A 357 17.94 7.97 17.04
C ALA A 357 17.98 6.75 16.12
N VAL A 358 18.78 5.73 16.47
CA VAL A 358 18.81 4.45 15.75
C VAL A 358 17.45 3.76 15.83
N GLN A 359 16.85 3.71 17.02
CA GLN A 359 15.53 3.12 17.21
C GLN A 359 14.45 3.86 16.42
N VAL A 360 14.47 5.20 16.42
CA VAL A 360 13.54 6.02 15.63
C VAL A 360 13.69 5.73 14.13
N SER A 361 14.92 5.68 13.63
CA SER A 361 15.20 5.42 12.20
C SER A 361 14.73 4.02 11.79
N MET A 362 15.03 2.99 12.58
CA MET A 362 14.60 1.61 12.34
C MET A 362 13.08 1.44 12.45
N SER A 363 12.44 2.19 13.35
CA SER A 363 10.99 2.13 13.53
C SER A 363 10.25 2.88 12.42
N LEU A 364 10.80 3.99 11.91
CA LEU A 364 10.32 4.65 10.68
C LEU A 364 10.41 3.74 9.47
N LEU A 365 11.51 3.00 9.35
CA LEU A 365 11.71 1.97 8.36
C LEU A 365 10.58 0.93 8.43
N SER A 366 10.37 0.30 9.59
CA SER A 366 9.33 -0.72 9.74
C SER A 366 7.96 -0.21 9.27
N ARG A 367 7.59 1.02 9.62
CA ARG A 367 6.32 1.61 9.21
C ARG A 367 6.22 1.87 7.71
N GLY A 368 7.32 2.25 7.06
CA GLY A 368 7.35 2.39 5.59
C GLY A 368 7.10 1.04 4.89
N ILE A 369 7.69 -0.04 5.41
CA ILE A 369 7.46 -1.41 4.92
C ILE A 369 6.01 -1.83 5.18
N ASP A 370 5.49 -1.58 6.38
CA ASP A 370 4.09 -1.89 6.74
C ASP A 370 3.10 -1.16 5.82
N PHE A 371 3.38 0.09 5.46
CA PHE A 371 2.59 0.88 4.52
C PHE A 371 2.67 0.30 3.09
N ALA A 372 3.87 -0.09 2.63
CA ALA A 372 4.07 -0.78 1.35
C ALA A 372 3.22 -2.04 1.26
N PHE A 373 3.27 -2.83 2.33
CA PHE A 373 2.58 -4.10 2.40
C PHE A 373 1.06 -3.90 2.51
N ALA A 374 0.61 -2.83 3.17
CA ALA A 374 -0.79 -2.44 3.16
C ALA A 374 -1.28 -2.16 1.74
N MET A 375 -0.50 -1.48 0.89
CA MET A 375 -0.86 -1.25 -0.53
C MET A 375 -1.08 -2.58 -1.27
N LEU A 376 -0.17 -3.55 -1.10
CA LEU A 376 -0.33 -4.87 -1.71
C LEU A 376 -1.58 -5.60 -1.20
N ARG A 377 -1.76 -5.67 0.13
CA ARG A 377 -2.93 -6.33 0.75
C ARG A 377 -4.24 -5.71 0.32
N LEU A 378 -4.36 -4.38 0.35
CA LEU A 378 -5.58 -3.68 -0.01
C LEU A 378 -6.00 -4.02 -1.44
N ARG A 379 -5.05 -4.04 -2.38
CA ARG A 379 -5.28 -4.36 -3.79
C ARG A 379 -5.61 -5.84 -4.04
N VAL A 380 -4.94 -6.77 -3.34
CA VAL A 380 -5.13 -8.21 -3.53
C VAL A 380 -6.37 -8.72 -2.81
N LEU A 381 -6.59 -8.31 -1.55
CA LEU A 381 -7.68 -8.81 -0.72
C LEU A 381 -9.03 -8.15 -1.03
N SER A 382 -9.04 -7.02 -1.74
CA SER A 382 -10.22 -6.16 -1.94
C SER A 382 -10.82 -5.65 -0.61
N PRO A 383 -11.83 -4.74 -0.62
CA PRO A 383 -12.38 -4.20 0.62
C PRO A 383 -12.92 -5.27 1.58
N ALA A 384 -13.59 -6.31 1.08
CA ALA A 384 -14.13 -7.36 1.95
C ALA A 384 -13.02 -8.15 2.67
N GLY A 385 -12.00 -8.61 1.94
CA GLY A 385 -10.89 -9.37 2.52
C GLY A 385 -9.98 -8.52 3.41
N GLU A 386 -9.73 -7.26 3.05
CA GLU A 386 -9.03 -6.31 3.95
C GLU A 386 -9.83 -6.11 5.22
N GLY A 387 -11.14 -5.92 5.12
CA GLY A 387 -12.01 -5.70 6.26
C GLY A 387 -11.99 -6.86 7.25
N SER A 388 -12.08 -8.10 6.75
CA SER A 388 -11.92 -9.31 7.57
C SER A 388 -10.56 -9.37 8.27
N TYR A 389 -9.48 -9.02 7.57
CA TYR A 389 -8.14 -8.98 8.16
C TYR A 389 -7.99 -7.88 9.22
N ALA A 390 -8.42 -6.66 8.90
CA ALA A 390 -8.37 -5.51 9.80
C ALA A 390 -9.20 -5.76 11.06
N PHE A 391 -10.38 -6.37 10.91
CA PHE A 391 -11.19 -6.84 12.02
C PHE A 391 -10.45 -7.89 12.85
N ALA A 392 -9.89 -8.93 12.24
CA ALA A 392 -9.14 -9.96 12.97
C ALA A 392 -7.99 -9.38 13.80
N ILE A 393 -7.22 -8.42 13.22
CA ILE A 393 -6.17 -7.70 13.96
C ILE A 393 -6.76 -6.87 15.10
N ALA A 394 -7.81 -6.10 14.84
CA ALA A 394 -8.44 -5.29 15.88
C ALA A 394 -9.01 -6.16 17.00
N PHE A 395 -9.55 -7.33 16.67
CA PHE A 395 -10.12 -8.29 17.59
C PHE A 395 -9.07 -8.85 18.55
N TYR A 396 -7.97 -9.43 18.04
CA TYR A 396 -6.95 -9.99 18.93
C TYR A 396 -6.10 -8.90 19.61
N GLY A 397 -5.96 -7.72 19.00
CA GLY A 397 -5.10 -6.64 19.47
C GLY A 397 -5.44 -6.11 20.87
N VAL A 398 -6.70 -6.19 21.30
CA VAL A 398 -7.05 -5.82 22.68
C VAL A 398 -6.57 -6.86 23.70
N PHE A 399 -6.61 -8.14 23.34
CA PHE A 399 -6.03 -9.21 24.16
C PHE A 399 -4.50 -9.15 24.18
N GLU A 400 -3.86 -8.66 23.11
CA GLU A 400 -2.44 -8.38 23.12
C GLU A 400 -2.05 -7.39 24.24
N ILE A 401 -2.85 -6.34 24.45
CA ILE A 401 -2.58 -5.36 25.50
C ILE A 401 -2.80 -5.95 26.89
N VAL A 402 -3.90 -6.70 27.05
CA VAL A 402 -4.21 -7.40 28.31
C VAL A 402 -3.08 -8.37 28.67
N THR A 403 -2.57 -9.13 27.70
CA THR A 403 -1.51 -10.12 27.94
C THR A 403 -0.14 -9.47 28.17
N ARG A 404 0.18 -8.34 27.53
CA ARG A 404 1.43 -7.60 27.81
C ARG A 404 1.44 -6.95 29.19
N PHE A 405 0.27 -6.52 29.67
CA PHE A 405 -0.04 -5.97 31.00
C PHE A 405 0.93 -4.87 31.51
N GLY A 406 1.59 -4.12 30.62
CA GLY A 406 2.60 -3.12 31.02
C GLY A 406 3.85 -3.71 31.68
N LEU A 407 3.98 -5.04 31.74
CA LEU A 407 5.08 -5.74 32.44
C LEU A 407 6.44 -5.51 31.79
N GLY A 408 6.48 -5.15 30.50
CA GLY A 408 7.72 -4.85 29.79
C GLY A 408 8.45 -3.64 30.38
N THR A 409 7.72 -2.56 30.69
CA THR A 409 8.29 -1.35 31.30
C THR A 409 8.84 -1.64 32.70
N LEU A 410 8.10 -2.43 33.47
CA LEU A 410 8.52 -2.87 34.80
C LEU A 410 9.76 -3.77 34.73
N LEU A 411 9.77 -4.72 33.80
CA LEU A 411 10.91 -5.61 33.55
C LEU A 411 12.15 -4.82 33.17
N THR A 412 12.04 -3.83 32.27
CA THR A 412 13.16 -2.98 31.89
C THR A 412 13.73 -2.21 33.08
N ARG A 413 12.86 -1.63 33.91
CA ARG A 413 13.26 -0.90 35.12
C ARG A 413 13.96 -1.80 36.14
N ASP A 414 13.33 -2.91 36.52
CA ASP A 414 13.82 -3.76 37.62
C ASP A 414 15.11 -4.50 37.23
N VAL A 415 15.26 -4.87 35.95
CA VAL A 415 16.50 -5.47 35.43
C VAL A 415 17.61 -4.42 35.29
N ALA A 416 17.28 -3.16 34.97
CA ALA A 416 18.26 -2.09 34.94
C ALA A 416 18.81 -1.81 36.36
N LEU A 417 17.98 -1.95 37.40
CA LEU A 417 18.38 -1.81 38.80
C LEU A 417 19.22 -2.99 39.31
N ASP A 418 18.83 -4.23 39.01
CA ASP A 418 19.58 -5.44 39.39
C ASP A 418 19.74 -6.40 38.20
N ARG A 419 20.80 -6.15 37.42
CA ARG A 419 21.15 -6.95 36.24
C ARG A 419 21.44 -8.43 36.57
N GLY A 420 21.86 -8.73 37.81
CA GLY A 420 22.18 -10.10 38.25
C GLY A 420 20.95 -11.00 38.36
N ARG A 421 19.78 -10.42 38.61
CA ARG A 421 18.49 -11.14 38.73
C ARG A 421 17.67 -11.17 37.45
N ALA A 422 18.23 -10.73 36.31
CA ALA A 422 17.55 -10.67 35.03
C ALA A 422 16.83 -11.97 34.62
N ARG A 423 17.43 -13.14 34.88
CA ARG A 423 16.82 -14.45 34.60
C ARG A 423 15.53 -14.69 35.39
N ARG A 424 15.51 -14.30 36.67
CA ARG A 424 14.35 -14.45 37.56
C ARG A 424 13.22 -13.52 37.13
N TYR A 425 13.52 -12.26 36.85
CA TYR A 425 12.51 -11.31 36.37
C TYR A 425 11.93 -11.73 35.02
N LEU A 426 12.78 -12.13 34.07
CA LEU A 426 12.34 -12.62 32.76
C LEU A 426 11.44 -13.86 32.87
N ALA A 427 11.82 -14.84 33.70
CA ALA A 427 11.02 -16.06 33.89
C ALA A 427 9.64 -15.75 34.49
N ASN A 428 9.56 -14.84 35.47
CA ASN A 428 8.29 -14.44 36.08
C ASN A 428 7.40 -13.67 35.11
N VAL A 429 7.97 -12.75 34.32
CA VAL A 429 7.18 -12.02 33.31
C VAL A 429 6.65 -12.96 32.24
N ILE A 430 7.48 -13.89 31.74
CA ILE A 430 7.03 -14.89 30.76
C ILE A 430 5.92 -15.77 31.37
N GLY A 431 6.10 -16.28 32.59
CA GLY A 431 5.09 -17.09 33.28
C GLY A 431 3.76 -16.34 33.46
N LEU A 432 3.83 -15.08 33.87
CA LEU A 432 2.66 -14.23 34.09
C LEU A 432 1.93 -13.91 32.77
N ARG A 433 2.66 -13.57 31.71
CA ARG A 433 2.08 -13.32 30.37
C ARG A 433 1.44 -14.58 29.78
N THR A 434 2.04 -15.75 29.99
CA THR A 434 1.44 -17.04 29.58
C THR A 434 0.14 -17.32 30.35
N GLY A 435 0.10 -17.04 31.66
CA GLY A 435 -1.11 -17.16 32.46
C GLY A 435 -2.22 -16.20 32.00
N LEU A 436 -1.89 -14.93 31.77
CA LEU A 436 -2.83 -13.95 31.22
C LEU A 436 -3.31 -14.32 29.82
N TRP A 437 -2.44 -14.91 28.99
CA TRP A 437 -2.80 -15.41 27.67
C TRP A 437 -3.79 -16.57 27.76
N LEU A 438 -3.57 -17.55 28.64
CA LEU A 438 -4.51 -18.65 28.89
C LEU A 438 -5.88 -18.14 29.38
N ILE A 439 -5.90 -17.13 30.26
CA ILE A 439 -7.15 -16.48 30.73
C ILE A 439 -7.84 -15.71 29.59
N SER A 440 -7.06 -15.17 28.65
CA SER A 440 -7.60 -14.42 27.52
C SER A 440 -8.28 -15.31 26.49
N LEU A 441 -7.86 -16.57 26.32
CA LEU A 441 -8.44 -17.50 25.34
C LEU A 441 -9.97 -17.73 25.50
N PRO A 442 -10.51 -18.05 26.69
CA PRO A 442 -11.96 -18.19 26.84
C PRO A 442 -12.71 -16.87 26.64
N LEU A 443 -12.11 -15.73 27.00
CA LEU A 443 -12.71 -14.42 26.76
C LEU A 443 -12.73 -14.06 25.26
N MET A 444 -11.66 -14.39 24.52
CA MET A 444 -11.61 -14.31 23.07
C MET A 444 -12.67 -15.21 22.42
N ALA A 445 -12.80 -16.44 22.90
CA ALA A 445 -13.80 -17.40 22.40
C ALA A 445 -15.23 -16.91 22.68
N LEU A 446 -15.49 -16.36 23.87
CA LEU A 446 -16.77 -15.76 24.22
C LEU A 446 -17.09 -14.56 23.33
N MET A 447 -16.14 -13.65 23.15
CA MET A 447 -16.31 -12.51 22.25
C MET A 447 -16.55 -12.99 20.80
N GLY A 448 -15.85 -14.02 20.34
CA GLY A 448 -16.05 -14.61 19.01
C GLY A 448 -17.42 -15.27 18.87
N ALA A 449 -17.90 -15.94 19.92
CA ALA A 449 -19.24 -16.50 19.99
C ALA A 449 -20.31 -15.40 19.91
N VAL A 450 -20.10 -14.24 20.52
CA VAL A 450 -21.00 -13.09 20.37
C VAL A 450 -21.13 -12.66 18.91
N TYR A 451 -20.00 -12.49 18.20
CA TYR A 451 -20.03 -12.12 16.78
C TYR A 451 -20.60 -13.20 15.86
N ARG A 452 -20.46 -14.48 16.23
CA ARG A 452 -20.95 -15.61 15.42
C ARG A 452 -22.43 -15.91 15.66
N VAL A 453 -22.85 -15.95 16.91
CA VAL A 453 -24.18 -16.42 17.34
C VAL A 453 -25.18 -15.28 17.38
N PHE A 454 -24.79 -14.10 17.87
CA PHE A 454 -25.74 -12.98 18.06
C PHE A 454 -25.69 -11.98 16.91
N LEU A 455 -24.50 -11.66 16.40
CA LEU A 455 -24.36 -10.68 15.31
C LEU A 455 -24.37 -11.31 13.92
N HIS A 456 -24.15 -12.63 13.81
CA HIS A 456 -24.05 -13.35 12.53
C HIS A 456 -23.05 -12.76 11.52
N GLN A 457 -22.02 -12.06 12.00
CA GLN A 457 -21.03 -11.36 11.17
C GLN A 457 -19.67 -12.09 11.11
N LEU A 458 -19.41 -13.08 11.97
CA LEU A 458 -18.13 -13.80 12.01
C LEU A 458 -18.10 -14.98 11.04
N THR A 459 -17.20 -14.94 10.05
CA THR A 459 -17.00 -16.06 9.11
C THR A 459 -16.08 -17.14 9.70
N VAL A 460 -16.11 -18.34 9.11
CA VAL A 460 -15.21 -19.45 9.50
C VAL A 460 -13.74 -19.09 9.29
N THR A 461 -13.42 -18.41 8.17
CA THR A 461 -12.07 -17.97 7.85
C THR A 461 -11.58 -16.88 8.80
N GLU A 462 -12.46 -15.96 9.24
CA GLU A 462 -12.14 -14.98 10.28
C GLU A 462 -11.84 -15.65 11.62
N ALA A 463 -12.64 -16.64 12.02
CA ALA A 463 -12.40 -17.41 13.24
C ALA A 463 -11.07 -18.17 13.20
N GLN A 464 -10.72 -18.78 12.05
CA GLN A 464 -9.42 -19.43 11.82
C GLN A 464 -8.26 -18.43 11.96
N ALA A 465 -8.36 -17.26 11.29
CA ALA A 465 -7.33 -16.24 11.39
C ALA A 465 -7.16 -15.73 12.84
N ILE A 466 -8.26 -15.48 13.56
CA ILE A 466 -8.22 -15.06 14.98
C ILE A 466 -7.56 -16.14 15.84
N ALA A 467 -7.85 -17.43 15.63
CA ALA A 467 -7.23 -18.53 16.37
C ALA A 467 -5.71 -18.60 16.11
N ILE A 468 -5.28 -18.44 14.85
CA ILE A 468 -3.86 -18.42 14.50
C ILE A 468 -3.17 -17.21 15.12
N PHE A 469 -3.79 -16.02 15.07
CA PHE A 469 -3.25 -14.83 15.74
C PHE A 469 -3.19 -14.98 17.26
N ALA A 470 -4.18 -15.64 17.88
CA ALA A 470 -4.17 -15.94 19.30
C ALA A 470 -2.97 -16.82 19.68
N LEU A 471 -2.63 -17.81 18.85
CA LEU A 471 -1.42 -18.62 19.03
C LEU A 471 -0.15 -17.81 18.78
N ALA A 472 -0.12 -16.99 17.73
CA ALA A 472 1.01 -16.12 17.40
C ALA A 472 1.31 -15.10 18.52
N LEU A 473 0.27 -14.68 19.26
CA LEU A 473 0.37 -13.76 20.38
C LEU A 473 1.21 -14.32 21.54
N LEU A 474 1.16 -15.63 21.81
CA LEU A 474 2.00 -16.27 22.83
C LEU A 474 3.50 -16.01 22.54
N PHE A 475 3.92 -16.25 21.30
CA PHE A 475 5.31 -16.04 20.88
C PHE A 475 5.68 -14.56 20.84
N ALA A 476 4.77 -13.69 20.39
CA ALA A 476 4.98 -12.24 20.43
C ALA A 476 5.24 -11.75 21.87
N ASN A 477 4.49 -12.25 22.85
CA ASN A 477 4.65 -11.90 24.26
C ASN A 477 6.00 -12.31 24.84
N ILE A 478 6.54 -13.45 24.40
CA ILE A 478 7.88 -13.93 24.79
C ILE A 478 8.97 -13.06 24.14
N ALA A 479 8.86 -12.78 22.84
CA ALA A 479 9.80 -11.94 22.11
C ALA A 479 9.89 -10.52 22.71
N ASP A 480 8.75 -9.94 23.08
CA ASP A 480 8.67 -8.63 23.73
C ASP A 480 9.34 -8.64 25.12
N ALA A 481 9.15 -9.70 25.91
CA ALA A 481 9.80 -9.84 27.22
C ALA A 481 11.33 -9.94 27.11
N ILE A 482 11.83 -10.70 26.13
CA ILE A 482 13.27 -10.77 25.84
C ILE A 482 13.81 -9.40 25.39
N SER A 483 13.07 -8.71 24.52
CA SER A 483 13.44 -7.36 24.04
C SER A 483 13.52 -6.35 25.19
N ALA A 484 12.62 -6.41 26.16
CA ALA A 484 12.65 -5.57 27.36
C ALA A 484 13.93 -5.78 28.21
N VAL A 485 14.48 -7.00 28.25
CA VAL A 485 15.76 -7.28 28.90
C VAL A 485 16.91 -6.63 28.12
N PHE A 486 16.95 -6.73 26.80
CA PHE A 486 17.96 -6.02 26.00
C PHE A 486 17.93 -4.50 26.24
N ASN A 487 16.73 -3.92 26.30
CA ASN A 487 16.55 -2.50 26.60
C ASN A 487 17.08 -2.14 28.00
N ALA A 488 16.91 -3.03 28.99
CA ALA A 488 17.44 -2.84 30.36
C ALA A 488 18.97 -2.83 30.42
N PHE A 489 19.62 -3.54 29.49
CA PHE A 489 21.07 -3.55 29.32
C PHE A 489 21.56 -2.47 28.33
N GLU A 490 20.68 -1.56 27.91
CA GLU A 490 20.96 -0.46 26.97
C GLU A 490 21.43 -0.92 25.58
N LYS A 491 21.20 -2.19 25.23
CA LYS A 491 21.55 -2.79 23.93
C LYS A 491 20.34 -2.83 22.99
N MET A 492 19.77 -1.66 22.72
CA MET A 492 18.54 -1.50 21.93
C MET A 492 18.72 -1.85 20.44
N GLU A 493 19.96 -1.89 19.95
CA GLU A 493 20.29 -2.20 18.56
C GLU A 493 19.90 -3.62 18.15
N HIS A 494 20.01 -4.61 19.06
CA HIS A 494 19.69 -5.99 18.73
C HIS A 494 18.18 -6.21 18.54
N PRO A 495 17.29 -5.82 19.48
CA PRO A 495 15.85 -5.90 19.26
C PRO A 495 15.38 -5.10 18.05
N ALA A 496 15.91 -3.88 17.84
CA ALA A 496 15.50 -3.04 16.71
C ALA A 496 15.90 -3.64 15.36
N GLY A 497 17.12 -4.16 15.24
CA GLY A 497 17.60 -4.82 14.02
C GLY A 497 16.82 -6.11 13.71
N ILE A 498 16.56 -6.95 14.73
CA ILE A 498 15.77 -8.17 14.55
C ILE A 498 14.33 -7.80 14.18
N ALA A 499 13.68 -6.85 14.86
CA ALA A 499 12.32 -6.43 14.53
C ALA A 499 12.20 -5.95 13.09
N THR A 500 13.20 -5.20 12.60
CA THR A 500 13.28 -4.75 11.21
C THR A 500 13.39 -5.93 10.24
N ALA A 501 14.28 -6.89 10.50
CA ALA A 501 14.43 -8.09 9.67
C ALA A 501 13.15 -8.95 9.65
N ILE A 502 12.48 -9.07 10.81
CA ILE A 502 11.20 -9.76 10.94
C ILE A 502 10.10 -9.03 10.14
N ALA A 503 10.07 -7.69 10.15
CA ALA A 503 9.13 -6.91 9.35
C ALA A 503 9.34 -7.16 7.84
N VAL A 504 10.59 -7.10 7.36
CA VAL A 504 10.92 -7.40 5.96
C VAL A 504 10.46 -8.81 5.58
N ALA A 505 10.78 -9.80 6.42
CA ALA A 505 10.42 -11.19 6.17
C ALA A 505 8.90 -11.42 6.22
N LYS A 506 8.17 -10.79 7.15
CA LYS A 506 6.69 -10.83 7.19
C LYS A 506 6.08 -10.29 5.90
N VAL A 507 6.65 -9.24 5.34
CA VAL A 507 6.16 -8.62 4.12
C VAL A 507 6.51 -9.43 2.87
N ALA A 508 7.72 -10.00 2.80
CA ALA A 508 8.12 -10.89 1.72
C ALA A 508 7.28 -12.19 1.71
N LEU A 509 7.17 -12.88 2.85
CA LEU A 509 6.35 -14.09 2.98
C LEU A 509 4.86 -13.77 2.86
N GLY A 510 4.42 -12.62 3.37
CA GLY A 510 3.04 -12.16 3.22
C GLY A 510 2.67 -11.95 1.75
N ALA A 511 3.56 -11.35 0.96
CA ALA A 511 3.37 -11.23 -0.49
C ALA A 511 3.31 -12.60 -1.16
N LEU A 512 4.24 -13.51 -0.82
CA LEU A 512 4.27 -14.88 -1.36
C LEU A 512 2.94 -15.61 -1.13
N VAL A 513 2.40 -15.52 0.09
CA VAL A 513 1.19 -16.25 0.49
C VAL A 513 -0.09 -15.64 -0.10
N LEU A 514 -0.09 -14.34 -0.41
CA LEU A 514 -1.22 -13.66 -1.04
C LEU A 514 -1.29 -13.87 -2.55
N LEU A 515 -0.16 -14.14 -3.19
CA LEU A 515 -0.04 -14.20 -4.65
C LEU A 515 -0.04 -15.66 -5.15
N PRO A 516 -0.30 -15.88 -6.45
CA PRO A 516 -0.11 -17.19 -7.06
C PRO A 516 1.32 -17.69 -6.82
N PRO A 517 1.53 -19.00 -6.53
CA PRO A 517 0.56 -20.09 -6.60
C PRO A 517 -0.23 -20.36 -5.30
N PHE A 518 -0.01 -19.61 -4.22
CA PHE A 518 -0.52 -19.98 -2.90
C PHE A 518 -1.94 -19.47 -2.60
N GLU A 519 -2.24 -18.21 -2.96
CA GLU A 519 -3.56 -17.58 -2.82
C GLU A 519 -4.29 -17.84 -1.48
N MET A 520 -3.57 -17.91 -0.35
CA MET A 520 -4.15 -18.32 0.94
C MET A 520 -4.95 -17.21 1.65
N GLY A 521 -5.16 -16.07 0.98
CA GLY A 521 -5.87 -14.91 1.49
C GLY A 521 -5.32 -14.38 2.82
N PHE A 522 -6.19 -13.78 3.62
CA PHE A 522 -5.80 -13.18 4.90
C PHE A 522 -5.51 -14.21 6.01
N VAL A 523 -6.01 -15.44 5.88
CA VAL A 523 -5.71 -16.54 6.82
C VAL A 523 -4.23 -16.94 6.71
N GLY A 524 -3.71 -17.00 5.48
CA GLY A 524 -2.29 -17.21 5.24
C GLY A 524 -1.41 -16.14 5.89
N LEU A 525 -1.85 -14.87 5.92
CA LEU A 525 -1.15 -13.79 6.62
C LEU A 525 -1.08 -14.02 8.14
N ALA A 526 -2.12 -14.58 8.74
CA ALA A 526 -2.07 -14.98 10.14
C ALA A 526 -1.02 -16.08 10.36
N GLY A 527 -0.94 -17.04 9.44
CA GLY A 527 0.09 -18.09 9.43
C GLY A 527 1.51 -17.52 9.35
N VAL A 528 1.75 -16.55 8.45
CA VAL A 528 3.03 -15.83 8.36
C VAL A 528 3.38 -15.16 9.69
N SER A 529 2.41 -14.51 10.35
CA SER A 529 2.63 -13.86 11.64
C SER A 529 3.08 -14.87 12.71
N LEU A 530 2.44 -16.04 12.77
CA LEU A 530 2.82 -17.13 13.70
C LEU A 530 4.25 -17.59 13.45
N VAL A 531 4.58 -17.97 12.22
CA VAL A 531 5.92 -18.45 11.84
C VAL A 531 6.98 -17.40 12.19
N MET A 532 6.74 -16.14 11.82
CA MET A 532 7.70 -15.07 12.04
C MET A 532 7.86 -14.70 13.51
N ASN A 533 6.82 -14.81 14.34
CA ASN A 533 6.94 -14.61 15.78
C ASN A 533 7.76 -15.73 16.44
N VAL A 534 7.62 -16.99 15.98
CA VAL A 534 8.46 -18.12 16.44
C VAL A 534 9.92 -17.86 16.08
N VAL A 535 10.20 -17.50 14.83
CA VAL A 535 11.56 -17.14 14.37
C VAL A 535 12.13 -16.00 15.21
N GLN A 536 11.33 -14.97 15.50
CA GLN A 536 11.75 -13.83 16.32
C GLN A 536 12.16 -14.25 17.73
N VAL A 537 11.37 -15.12 18.39
CA VAL A 537 11.70 -15.65 19.73
C VAL A 537 13.02 -16.41 19.68
N VAL A 538 13.18 -17.33 18.72
CA VAL A 538 14.39 -18.15 18.59
C VAL A 538 15.61 -17.26 18.36
N TRP A 539 15.52 -16.30 17.46
CA TRP A 539 16.62 -15.41 17.13
C TRP A 539 17.01 -14.52 18.32
N LEU A 540 16.03 -13.85 18.95
CA LEU A 540 16.27 -13.03 20.14
C LEU A 540 16.87 -13.84 21.27
N TYR A 541 16.39 -15.06 21.48
CA TYR A 541 16.90 -15.95 22.52
C TYR A 541 18.35 -16.36 22.29
N VAL A 542 18.72 -16.70 21.05
CA VAL A 542 20.11 -17.02 20.67
C VAL A 542 21.02 -15.81 20.92
N VAL A 543 20.60 -14.61 20.53
CA VAL A 543 21.38 -13.38 20.76
C VAL A 543 21.47 -13.07 22.25
N LEU A 544 20.38 -13.24 23.01
CA LEU A 544 20.33 -12.98 24.45
C LEU A 544 21.35 -13.86 25.19
N ARG A 545 21.38 -15.15 24.85
CA ARG A 545 22.33 -16.14 25.37
C ARG A 545 23.78 -15.83 25.00
N ARG A 546 24.05 -15.14 23.89
CA ARG A 546 25.42 -14.81 23.47
C ARG A 546 25.93 -13.49 24.04
N THR A 547 25.05 -12.52 24.29
CA THR A 547 25.46 -11.11 24.49
C THR A 547 25.11 -10.52 25.86
N VAL A 548 24.04 -11.01 26.51
CA VAL A 548 23.51 -10.41 27.76
C VAL A 548 23.51 -11.42 28.90
N LEU A 549 23.02 -12.64 28.65
CA LEU A 549 22.89 -13.71 29.63
C LEU A 549 23.65 -14.97 29.18
N PRO A 550 24.99 -14.95 29.14
CA PRO A 550 25.79 -16.13 28.78
C PRO A 550 25.41 -17.33 29.67
N PRO A 551 25.41 -18.56 29.12
CA PRO A 551 25.23 -19.74 29.94
C PRO A 551 26.24 -19.69 31.09
N SER A 552 25.78 -20.02 32.29
CA SER A 552 26.64 -20.16 33.46
C SER A 552 27.53 -21.38 33.21
N ASN A 553 28.63 -21.20 32.48
CA ASN A 553 29.64 -22.22 32.36
C ASN A 553 30.21 -22.38 33.76
N GLY A 554 29.89 -23.51 34.40
CA GLY A 554 30.85 -24.15 35.27
C GLY A 554 32.12 -24.27 34.45
N ARG A 555 33.07 -23.36 34.67
CA ARG A 555 34.39 -23.48 34.09
C ARG A 555 34.89 -24.85 34.52
N LEU A 556 35.21 -25.69 33.54
CA LEU A 556 36.22 -26.73 33.67
C LEU A 556 37.53 -26.05 34.14
N VAL A 557 37.61 -25.70 35.42
CA VAL A 557 38.85 -25.50 36.14
C VAL A 557 39.19 -26.85 36.76
N SER A 558 39.58 -27.83 35.95
CA SER A 558 40.20 -29.04 36.51
C SER A 558 41.03 -29.89 35.56
N SER A 559 41.39 -29.46 34.34
CA SER A 559 42.53 -30.10 33.66
C SER A 559 43.81 -29.38 34.07
N LYS A 560 43.98 -28.10 33.70
CA LYS A 560 45.22 -27.37 34.01
C LYS A 560 45.55 -27.17 35.49
N LEU A 561 44.54 -27.05 36.37
CA LEU A 561 44.77 -26.88 37.81
C LEU A 561 45.03 -28.22 38.51
N VAL A 562 44.42 -29.32 38.03
CA VAL A 562 44.74 -30.67 38.49
C VAL A 562 46.08 -31.13 37.94
N ASP A 563 46.43 -30.77 36.71
CA ASP A 563 47.73 -31.04 36.09
C ASP A 563 48.84 -30.19 36.72
N TRP A 564 48.56 -28.94 37.11
CA TRP A 564 49.48 -28.09 37.87
C TRP A 564 49.68 -28.61 39.31
N VAL A 565 48.61 -29.05 39.99
CA VAL A 565 48.69 -29.68 41.32
C VAL A 565 49.39 -31.05 41.24
N ARG A 566 49.16 -31.86 40.20
CA ARG A 566 49.89 -33.14 39.96
C ARG A 566 51.35 -32.91 39.59
N ALA A 567 51.66 -31.83 38.88
CA ALA A 567 53.03 -31.44 38.54
C ALA A 567 53.80 -30.87 39.74
N GLN A 568 53.12 -30.29 40.73
CA GLN A 568 53.74 -29.82 41.98
C GLN A 568 53.75 -30.85 43.13
N SER A 569 52.98 -31.94 43.04
CA SER A 569 52.89 -32.94 44.10
C SER A 569 53.96 -34.05 44.04
N THR A 570 55.03 -33.90 43.25
CA THR A 570 56.06 -34.95 43.11
C THR A 570 57.35 -34.71 43.92
N ASN A 571 57.48 -33.65 44.73
CA ASN A 571 58.74 -33.42 45.46
C ASN A 571 58.63 -32.62 46.77
N LEU A 572 57.85 -33.09 47.75
CA LEU A 572 58.02 -32.61 49.14
C LEU A 572 57.83 -33.75 50.17
N PRO A 573 58.78 -33.92 51.12
CA PRO A 573 58.77 -35.00 52.11
C PRO A 573 57.77 -34.77 53.25
N ILE A 574 57.25 -35.88 53.76
CA ILE A 574 56.27 -35.96 54.85
C ILE A 574 56.96 -35.63 56.18
N SER A 575 56.82 -34.39 56.67
CA SER A 575 56.68 -34.09 58.10
C SER A 575 56.37 -32.60 58.29
N GLN A 576 55.43 -32.30 59.21
CA GLN A 576 55.01 -30.97 59.70
C GLN A 576 54.11 -30.11 58.78
N SER A 577 52.79 -30.27 58.95
CA SER A 577 51.85 -29.13 58.97
C SER A 577 50.52 -29.54 59.61
N THR A 578 50.49 -29.54 60.94
CA THR A 578 49.26 -29.35 61.72
C THR A 578 48.74 -27.93 61.47
N ASN A 579 47.41 -27.81 61.40
CA ASN A 579 46.59 -26.58 61.30
C ASN A 579 46.37 -25.98 59.90
N LEU A 580 45.35 -26.49 59.20
CA LEU A 580 44.46 -25.66 58.36
C LEU A 580 43.02 -26.19 58.49
N PRO A 581 42.00 -25.36 58.80
CA PRO A 581 40.63 -25.82 58.98
C PRO A 581 40.00 -26.18 57.63
N ILE A 582 39.66 -27.47 57.46
CA ILE A 582 38.76 -27.94 56.41
C ILE A 582 37.33 -27.67 56.89
N SER A 583 36.79 -26.49 56.62
CA SER A 583 35.34 -26.23 56.55
C SER A 583 35.07 -24.79 56.13
N GLN A 584 35.10 -24.54 54.82
CA GLN A 584 34.34 -23.47 54.17
C GLN A 584 34.38 -23.72 52.66
N SER A 585 33.70 -24.79 52.22
CA SER A 585 33.28 -24.90 50.83
C SER A 585 32.23 -23.82 50.59
N THR A 586 32.65 -22.77 49.89
CA THR A 586 31.81 -21.75 49.30
C THR A 586 30.66 -22.39 48.53
N ASN A 587 29.44 -22.20 49.03
CA ASN A 587 28.19 -22.45 48.32
C ASN A 587 28.16 -21.63 47.02
N LEU A 588 28.57 -22.24 45.91
CA LEU A 588 28.26 -21.74 44.57
C LEU A 588 26.84 -22.20 44.20
N PRO A 589 25.90 -21.29 43.87
CA PRO A 589 24.54 -21.71 43.59
C PRO A 589 24.47 -22.49 42.27
N ILE A 590 24.12 -23.76 42.45
CA ILE A 590 23.81 -24.78 41.44
C ILE A 590 22.66 -24.31 40.54
N SER A 591 22.68 -24.75 39.28
CA SER A 591 21.66 -24.53 38.25
C SER A 591 20.22 -24.50 38.79
N GLN A 592 19.65 -23.30 38.90
CA GLN A 592 18.25 -23.12 39.32
C GLN A 592 17.32 -23.69 38.24
N SER A 593 16.43 -24.62 38.62
CA SER A 593 15.39 -25.14 37.74
C SER A 593 14.35 -24.05 37.42
N ILE A 594 13.64 -24.16 36.29
CA ILE A 594 12.63 -23.15 35.87
C ILE A 594 11.54 -22.94 36.95
N SER A 595 11.17 -24.00 37.68
CA SER A 595 10.22 -23.92 38.79
C SER A 595 10.74 -23.14 40.00
N GLN A 596 12.06 -23.10 40.23
CA GLN A 596 12.67 -22.31 41.30
C GLN A 596 12.81 -20.82 40.95
N LEU A 597 12.65 -20.45 39.68
CA LEU A 597 12.69 -19.06 39.22
C LEU A 597 11.33 -18.36 39.32
N LEU A 598 10.22 -19.11 39.33
CA LEU A 598 8.86 -18.57 39.41
C LEU A 598 8.48 -18.27 40.87
N ASP A 599 8.07 -17.03 41.12
CA ASP A 599 7.73 -16.52 42.43
C ASP A 599 6.40 -15.77 42.37
N TRP A 600 5.37 -16.37 42.99
CA TRP A 600 4.03 -15.79 43.03
C TRP A 600 3.97 -14.45 43.75
N SER A 601 4.79 -14.25 44.79
CA SER A 601 4.82 -13.00 45.54
C SER A 601 5.29 -11.85 44.66
N LEU A 602 6.34 -12.11 43.87
CA LEU A 602 6.86 -11.18 42.86
C LEU A 602 5.82 -10.94 41.77
N GLN A 603 5.20 -11.98 41.21
CA GLN A 603 4.18 -11.84 40.17
C GLN A 603 2.98 -10.99 40.63
N ARG A 604 2.50 -11.19 41.86
CA ARG A 604 1.42 -10.39 42.45
C ARG A 604 1.81 -8.93 42.61
N HIS A 605 3.05 -8.65 43.04
CA HIS A 605 3.57 -7.29 43.11
C HIS A 605 3.63 -6.64 41.73
N MET A 606 4.18 -7.35 40.74
CA MET A 606 4.29 -6.87 39.36
C MET A 606 2.92 -6.52 38.76
N LEU A 607 1.90 -7.37 38.95
CA LEU A 607 0.52 -7.08 38.51
C LEU A 607 -0.06 -5.83 39.18
N ARG A 608 0.12 -5.67 40.49
CA ARG A 608 -0.43 -4.51 41.21
C ARG A 608 0.22 -3.21 40.76
N GLU A 609 1.52 -3.23 40.49
CA GLU A 609 2.26 -2.05 40.08
C GLU A 609 2.01 -1.67 38.61
N SER A 610 1.88 -2.66 37.73
CA SER A 610 1.68 -2.44 36.29
C SER A 610 0.20 -2.26 35.88
N GLY A 611 -0.76 -2.62 36.74
CA GLY A 611 -2.21 -2.52 36.46
C GLY A 611 -2.70 -1.15 35.98
N PRO A 612 -2.31 -0.02 36.61
CA PRO A 612 -2.71 1.32 36.13
C PRO A 612 -2.16 1.63 34.74
N LEU A 613 -0.93 1.20 34.43
CA LEU A 613 -0.31 1.41 33.13
C LEU A 613 -1.02 0.57 32.06
N MET A 614 -1.35 -0.69 32.37
CA MET A 614 -2.19 -1.53 31.51
C MET A 614 -3.52 -0.86 31.22
N LEU A 615 -4.21 -0.31 32.22
CA LEU A 615 -5.54 0.28 32.05
C LEU A 615 -5.49 1.48 31.11
N ASN A 616 -4.46 2.31 31.25
CA ASN A 616 -4.27 3.44 30.37
C ASN A 616 -4.02 3.01 28.91
N HIS A 617 -3.16 2.01 28.67
CA HIS A 617 -2.91 1.50 27.32
C HIS A 617 -4.13 0.80 26.71
N LEU A 618 -4.88 0.05 27.53
CA LEU A 618 -6.10 -0.62 27.11
C LEU A 618 -7.13 0.40 26.64
N LEU A 619 -7.43 1.43 27.46
CA LEU A 619 -8.40 2.46 27.10
C LEU A 619 -7.95 3.24 25.86
N ALA A 620 -6.67 3.61 25.77
CA ALA A 620 -6.15 4.30 24.59
C ALA A 620 -6.25 3.45 23.31
N SER A 621 -6.01 2.14 23.39
CA SER A 621 -6.15 1.28 22.21
C SER A 621 -7.60 0.98 21.85
N VAL A 622 -8.47 0.82 22.83
CA VAL A 622 -9.91 0.65 22.57
C VAL A 622 -10.44 1.91 21.90
N PHE A 623 -10.04 3.10 22.37
CA PHE A 623 -10.42 4.37 21.76
C PHE A 623 -10.13 4.42 20.25
N TRP A 624 -8.97 3.92 19.81
CA TRP A 624 -8.57 3.90 18.39
C TRP A 624 -9.12 2.74 17.56
N ARG A 625 -9.73 1.71 18.20
CA ARG A 625 -10.14 0.47 17.52
C ARG A 625 -11.64 0.17 17.63
N ILE A 626 -12.35 0.82 18.54
CA ILE A 626 -13.77 0.54 18.82
C ILE A 626 -14.66 0.71 17.58
N ASP A 627 -14.31 1.64 16.70
CA ASP A 627 -15.01 1.89 15.43
C ASP A 627 -15.03 0.64 14.54
N LEU A 628 -13.90 -0.08 14.43
CA LEU A 628 -13.78 -1.28 13.59
C LEU A 628 -14.64 -2.43 14.11
N TRP A 629 -14.78 -2.54 15.43
CA TRP A 629 -15.59 -3.56 16.08
C TRP A 629 -17.07 -3.31 15.84
N ILE A 630 -17.53 -2.08 16.09
CA ILE A 630 -18.94 -1.71 15.88
C ILE A 630 -19.28 -1.79 14.39
N LEU A 631 -18.40 -1.31 13.50
CA LEU A 631 -18.62 -1.36 12.07
C LEU A 631 -18.72 -2.80 11.54
N LYS A 632 -17.85 -3.71 12.02
CA LYS A 632 -17.96 -5.14 11.70
C LYS A 632 -19.28 -5.73 12.22
N GLY A 633 -19.67 -5.40 13.45
CA GLY A 633 -20.82 -5.99 14.12
C GLY A 633 -22.18 -5.61 13.50
N PHE A 634 -22.30 -4.39 12.98
CA PHE A 634 -23.57 -3.86 12.46
C PHE A 634 -23.66 -3.74 10.94
N VAL A 635 -22.52 -3.61 10.25
CA VAL A 635 -22.50 -3.35 8.80
C VAL A 635 -21.80 -4.45 8.03
N GLY A 636 -20.63 -4.89 8.51
CA GLY A 636 -19.92 -6.05 7.96
C GLY A 636 -18.50 -5.72 7.46
N ALA A 637 -17.84 -6.74 6.87
CA ALA A 637 -16.42 -6.68 6.53
C ALA A 637 -16.09 -5.61 5.47
N THR A 638 -16.89 -5.48 4.41
CA THR A 638 -16.63 -4.51 3.34
C THR A 638 -16.52 -3.08 3.86
N ALA A 639 -17.43 -2.67 4.77
CA ALA A 639 -17.39 -1.34 5.38
C ALA A 639 -16.14 -1.13 6.23
N VAL A 640 -15.70 -2.17 6.96
CA VAL A 640 -14.42 -2.16 7.70
C VAL A 640 -13.24 -1.99 6.74
N GLY A 641 -13.26 -2.65 5.58
CA GLY A 641 -12.25 -2.48 4.53
C GLY A 641 -12.18 -1.04 4.02
N ILE A 642 -13.34 -0.50 3.65
CA ILE A 642 -13.48 0.89 3.16
C ILE A 642 -12.93 1.88 4.19
N PHE A 643 -13.37 1.77 5.44
CA PHE A 643 -12.92 2.64 6.53
C PHE A 643 -11.43 2.47 6.83
N SER A 644 -10.95 1.23 6.91
CA SER A 644 -9.56 0.92 7.26
C SER A 644 -8.55 1.43 6.24
N ALA A 645 -8.90 1.49 4.95
CA ALA A 645 -8.05 2.07 3.91
C ALA A 645 -7.71 3.54 4.20
N GLY A 646 -8.68 4.33 4.69
CA GLY A 646 -8.46 5.71 5.14
C GLY A 646 -7.62 5.77 6.42
N VAL A 647 -7.92 4.90 7.40
CA VAL A 647 -7.17 4.82 8.67
C VAL A 647 -5.67 4.54 8.46
N LYS A 648 -5.28 3.80 7.41
CA LYS A 648 -3.85 3.58 7.10
C LYS A 648 -3.06 4.87 6.88
N TYR A 649 -3.68 5.89 6.27
CA TYR A 649 -3.05 7.20 6.13
C TYR A 649 -2.90 7.90 7.48
N LEU A 650 -3.93 7.82 8.34
CA LEU A 650 -3.89 8.40 9.69
C LEU A 650 -2.81 7.73 10.55
N ASP A 651 -2.71 6.40 10.52
CA ASP A 651 -1.66 5.63 11.20
C ASP A 651 -0.25 6.05 10.73
N GLY A 652 -0.10 6.27 9.42
CA GLY A 652 1.13 6.77 8.81
C GLY A 652 1.50 8.18 9.27
N LEU A 653 0.52 9.07 9.45
CA LEU A 653 0.74 10.44 9.90
C LEU A 653 1.01 10.54 11.41
N ASN A 654 0.37 9.69 12.22
CA ASN A 654 0.56 9.63 13.68
C ASN A 654 1.98 9.23 14.11
N VAL A 655 2.80 8.79 13.17
CA VAL A 655 4.25 8.68 13.30
C VAL A 655 4.91 9.96 13.82
N ILE A 656 4.51 11.08 13.23
CA ILE A 656 5.14 12.40 13.42
C ILE A 656 5.07 12.81 14.89
N PRO A 657 3.89 12.89 15.53
CA PRO A 657 3.80 13.29 16.92
C PRO A 657 4.45 12.27 17.85
N SER A 658 4.36 10.95 17.58
CA SER A 658 4.99 9.93 18.43
C SER A 658 6.51 10.09 18.54
N TYR A 659 7.20 10.40 17.44
CA TYR A 659 8.65 10.61 17.49
C TYR A 659 9.04 12.00 17.99
N PHE A 660 8.24 13.01 17.66
CA PHE A 660 8.42 14.34 18.20
C PHE A 660 8.31 14.35 19.73
N THR A 661 7.31 13.65 20.28
CA THR A 661 7.14 13.51 21.73
C THR A 661 8.24 12.67 22.35
N LEU A 662 8.67 11.57 21.72
CA LEU A 662 9.80 10.77 22.23
C LEU A 662 11.09 11.60 22.37
N ALA A 663 11.37 12.49 21.41
CA ALA A 663 12.53 13.38 21.45
C ALA A 663 12.42 14.47 22.52
N ILE A 664 11.21 15.01 22.74
CA ILE A 664 10.98 16.14 23.65
C ILE A 664 10.69 15.68 25.09
N PHE A 665 10.16 14.48 25.30
CA PHE A 665 9.72 13.98 26.60
C PHE A 665 10.81 14.03 27.69
N PRO A 666 12.07 13.63 27.44
CA PRO A 666 13.13 13.75 28.45
C PRO A 666 13.39 15.21 28.88
N LEU A 667 13.30 16.14 27.92
CA LEU A 667 13.42 17.58 28.21
C LEU A 667 12.26 18.07 29.06
N MET A 668 11.03 17.65 28.74
CA MET A 668 9.83 18.00 29.52
C MET A 668 9.89 17.48 30.95
N SER A 669 10.32 16.23 31.13
CA SER A 669 10.45 15.62 32.46
C SER A 669 11.50 16.35 33.30
N ARG A 670 12.65 16.72 32.71
CA ARG A 670 13.67 17.51 33.39
C ARG A 670 13.19 18.92 33.72
N TYR A 671 12.52 19.60 32.80
CA TYR A 671 11.98 20.95 33.03
C TYR A 671 10.84 20.96 34.06
N ALA A 672 10.06 19.89 34.16
CA ALA A 672 9.07 19.74 35.21
C ALA A 672 9.71 19.75 36.62
N GLN A 673 10.96 19.30 36.75
CA GLN A 673 11.71 19.38 38.02
C GLN A 673 12.54 20.68 38.16
N ALA A 674 13.03 21.25 37.07
CA ALA A 674 13.92 22.43 37.07
C ALA A 674 13.19 23.80 37.03
N GLY A 675 11.90 23.86 36.69
CA GLY A 675 11.11 25.09 36.73
C GLY A 675 9.89 25.10 35.79
N ARG A 676 8.73 25.51 36.33
CA ARG A 676 7.41 25.51 35.64
C ARG A 676 7.38 26.32 34.34
N GLU A 677 8.17 27.40 34.24
CA GLU A 677 8.17 28.29 33.08
C GLU A 677 8.80 27.64 31.83
N SER A 678 9.89 26.89 32.00
CA SER A 678 10.57 26.17 30.90
C SER A 678 9.68 25.08 30.31
N LEU A 679 8.92 24.37 31.15
CA LEU A 679 7.94 23.37 30.72
C LEU A 679 6.81 24.02 29.90
N ILE A 680 6.31 25.18 30.33
CA ILE A 680 5.25 25.92 29.63
C ILE A 680 5.72 26.35 28.24
N LYS A 681 6.91 26.95 28.13
CA LYS A 681 7.49 27.39 26.85
C LYS A 681 7.68 26.21 25.90
N ALA A 682 8.24 25.11 26.39
CA ALA A 682 8.45 23.90 25.59
C ALA A 682 7.11 23.28 25.12
N TYR A 683 6.09 23.23 25.99
CA TYR A 683 4.78 22.69 25.62
C TYR A 683 4.06 23.56 24.59
N ARG A 684 4.11 24.88 24.78
CA ARG A 684 3.52 25.83 23.83
C ARG A 684 4.16 25.72 22.45
N LEU A 685 5.49 25.69 22.39
CA LEU A 685 6.23 25.51 21.15
C LEU A 685 5.90 24.16 20.48
N ALA A 686 5.83 23.08 21.27
CA ALA A 686 5.49 21.74 20.78
C ALA A 686 4.09 21.68 20.14
N VAL A 687 3.08 22.21 20.83
CA VAL A 687 1.70 22.28 20.32
C VAL A 687 1.65 23.13 19.05
N GLN A 688 2.29 24.31 19.05
CA GLN A 688 2.25 25.22 17.93
C GLN A 688 2.94 24.63 16.69
N LEU A 689 4.11 23.99 16.84
CA LEU A 689 4.84 23.37 15.73
C LEU A 689 4.04 22.22 15.09
N LEU A 690 3.51 21.31 15.90
CA LEU A 690 2.74 20.18 15.39
C LEU A 690 1.43 20.63 14.73
N PHE A 691 0.77 21.64 15.28
CA PHE A 691 -0.46 22.16 14.69
C PHE A 691 -0.22 22.90 13.38
N ILE A 692 0.86 23.69 13.30
CA ILE A 692 1.32 24.33 12.05
C ILE A 692 1.62 23.27 10.97
N LEU A 693 2.14 22.11 11.37
CA LEU A 693 2.42 21.01 10.44
C LEU A 693 1.17 20.21 10.04
N ALA A 694 0.25 19.97 10.98
CA ALA A 694 -0.90 19.10 10.77
C ALA A 694 -1.95 19.70 9.83
N LEU A 695 -2.15 21.03 9.87
CA LEU A 695 -3.15 21.72 9.05
C LEU A 695 -2.91 21.62 7.53
N PRO A 696 -1.74 21.99 6.98
CA PRO A 696 -1.50 21.87 5.54
C PRO A 696 -1.52 20.41 5.08
N VAL A 697 -1.14 19.46 5.95
CA VAL A 697 -1.29 18.03 5.68
C VAL A 697 -2.77 17.63 5.57
N ALA A 698 -3.64 18.12 6.46
CA ALA A 698 -5.07 17.86 6.40
C ALA A 698 -5.71 18.45 5.13
N VAL A 699 -5.31 19.67 4.74
CA VAL A 699 -5.75 20.31 3.49
C VAL A 699 -5.28 19.48 2.29
N PHE A 700 -3.98 19.15 2.21
CA PHE A 700 -3.41 18.35 1.14
C PHE A 700 -4.15 17.02 0.96
N VAL A 701 -4.34 16.26 2.04
CA VAL A 701 -5.00 14.95 1.98
C VAL A 701 -6.48 15.10 1.62
N THR A 702 -7.16 16.16 2.04
CA THR A 702 -8.57 16.40 1.68
C THR A 702 -8.72 16.51 0.16
N PHE A 703 -7.90 17.32 -0.50
CA PHE A 703 -7.96 17.49 -1.96
C PHE A 703 -7.34 16.31 -2.72
N ALA A 704 -6.30 15.67 -2.16
CA ALA A 704 -5.64 14.52 -2.75
C ALA A 704 -6.26 13.15 -2.40
N ALA A 705 -7.39 13.10 -1.69
CA ALA A 705 -7.92 11.83 -1.15
C ALA A 705 -8.20 10.76 -2.23
N THR A 706 -8.76 11.16 -3.38
CA THR A 706 -9.03 10.25 -4.51
C THR A 706 -7.74 9.64 -5.07
N PRO A 707 -6.74 10.42 -5.54
CA PRO A 707 -5.51 9.83 -6.04
C PRO A 707 -4.73 9.06 -4.96
N LEU A 708 -4.78 9.49 -3.69
CA LEU A 708 -4.17 8.76 -2.59
C LEU A 708 -4.79 7.36 -2.43
N ILE A 709 -6.11 7.26 -2.31
CA ILE A 709 -6.81 5.96 -2.19
C ILE A 709 -6.64 5.12 -3.47
N GLN A 710 -6.64 5.74 -4.64
CA GLN A 710 -6.39 5.03 -5.90
C GLN A 710 -5.00 4.40 -5.93
N ILE A 711 -3.97 5.12 -5.44
CA ILE A 711 -2.61 4.60 -5.30
C ILE A 711 -2.60 3.48 -4.27
N LEU A 712 -3.26 3.65 -3.13
CA LEU A 712 -3.22 2.69 -2.04
C LEU A 712 -4.00 1.40 -2.32
N GLY A 713 -5.31 1.49 -2.54
CA GLY A 713 -6.22 0.34 -2.68
C GLY A 713 -6.71 0.09 -4.12
N GLY A 714 -6.60 1.07 -5.01
CA GLY A 714 -7.12 0.99 -6.38
C GLY A 714 -8.60 1.34 -6.49
N ALA A 715 -9.18 1.11 -7.67
CA ALA A 715 -10.56 1.51 -7.99
C ALA A 715 -11.61 0.83 -7.09
N ALA A 716 -11.33 -0.35 -6.54
CA ALA A 716 -12.26 -1.08 -5.67
C ALA A 716 -12.60 -0.36 -4.35
N TYR A 717 -11.83 0.66 -3.96
CA TYR A 717 -12.05 1.46 -2.75
C TYR A 717 -12.64 2.84 -3.05
N LEU A 718 -12.78 3.20 -4.33
CA LEU A 718 -13.28 4.50 -4.73
C LEU A 718 -14.78 4.45 -5.01
N PRO A 719 -15.50 5.55 -4.71
CA PRO A 719 -15.06 6.77 -4.02
C PRO A 719 -15.15 6.65 -2.48
N ASP A 720 -15.72 5.59 -1.93
CA ASP A 720 -16.11 5.50 -0.52
C ASP A 720 -14.96 5.75 0.46
N SER A 721 -13.81 5.10 0.25
CA SER A 721 -12.63 5.31 1.12
C SER A 721 -12.04 6.70 0.94
N ALA A 722 -12.16 7.31 -0.24
CA ALA A 722 -11.70 8.69 -0.46
C ALA A 722 -12.59 9.68 0.29
N THR A 723 -13.91 9.49 0.26
CA THR A 723 -14.86 10.28 1.05
C THR A 723 -14.59 10.13 2.55
N ALA A 724 -14.39 8.90 3.02
CA ALA A 724 -14.06 8.65 4.42
C ALA A 724 -12.75 9.35 4.82
N LEU A 725 -11.69 9.26 4.01
CA LEU A 725 -10.40 9.91 4.24
C LEU A 725 -10.51 11.45 4.29
N ARG A 726 -11.28 12.07 3.37
CA ARG A 726 -11.53 13.52 3.35
C ARG A 726 -12.10 14.04 4.65
N ILE A 727 -12.97 13.26 5.28
CA ILE A 727 -13.63 13.63 6.53
C ILE A 727 -12.70 13.37 7.70
N MET A 728 -12.23 12.13 7.85
CA MET A 728 -11.52 11.70 9.05
C MET A 728 -10.15 12.36 9.21
N ILE A 729 -9.54 12.87 8.14
CA ILE A 729 -8.22 13.53 8.23
C ILE A 729 -8.23 14.76 9.14
N TRP A 730 -9.37 15.43 9.29
CA TRP A 730 -9.50 16.59 10.18
C TRP A 730 -9.44 16.23 11.67
N SER A 731 -9.39 14.95 12.02
CA SER A 731 -9.05 14.50 13.37
C SER A 731 -7.55 14.68 13.68
N ILE A 732 -6.66 14.65 12.67
CA ILE A 732 -5.20 14.69 12.84
C ILE A 732 -4.71 15.96 13.55
N PRO A 733 -5.14 17.18 13.18
CA PRO A 733 -4.72 18.39 13.90
C PRO A 733 -5.05 18.36 15.39
N ILE A 734 -6.21 17.79 15.76
CA ILE A 734 -6.64 17.66 17.17
C ILE A 734 -5.84 16.54 17.85
N GLY A 735 -5.70 15.39 17.20
CA GLY A 735 -4.96 14.24 17.69
C GLY A 735 -3.48 14.55 17.97
N PHE A 736 -2.83 15.37 17.14
CA PHE A 736 -1.44 15.79 17.37
C PHE A 736 -1.29 16.63 18.64
N VAL A 737 -2.25 17.54 18.90
CA VAL A 737 -2.30 18.33 20.13
C VAL A 737 -2.57 17.43 21.34
N ASN A 738 -3.53 16.51 21.23
CA ASN A 738 -3.84 15.53 22.27
C ASN A 738 -2.63 14.66 22.62
N SER A 739 -1.88 14.22 21.61
CA SER A 739 -0.67 13.41 21.76
C SER A 739 0.36 14.09 22.65
N VAL A 740 0.77 15.33 22.34
CA VAL A 740 1.72 16.08 23.20
C VAL A 740 1.16 16.35 24.58
N THR A 741 -0.12 16.71 24.66
CA THR A 741 -0.77 17.08 25.92
C THR A 741 -0.80 15.91 26.90
N GLN A 742 -1.08 14.70 26.42
CA GLN A 742 -1.01 13.48 27.20
C GLN A 742 0.37 13.31 27.86
N TYR A 743 1.46 13.49 27.12
CA TYR A 743 2.82 13.34 27.67
C TYR A 743 3.16 14.42 28.70
N VAL A 744 2.68 15.65 28.53
CA VAL A 744 2.84 16.71 29.53
C VAL A 744 2.10 16.38 30.82
N LEU A 745 0.86 15.86 30.72
CA LEU A 745 0.10 15.42 31.89
C LEU A 745 0.76 14.25 32.62
N ILE A 746 1.41 13.34 31.88
CA ILE A 746 2.25 12.28 32.46
C ILE A 746 3.45 12.90 33.19
N ALA A 747 4.13 13.88 32.59
CA ALA A 747 5.29 14.54 33.19
C ALA A 747 4.96 15.30 34.48
N VAL A 748 3.76 15.89 34.60
CA VAL A 748 3.27 16.52 35.85
C VAL A 748 2.55 15.54 36.79
N ASN A 749 2.74 14.23 36.58
CA ASN A 749 2.22 13.14 37.42
C ASN A 749 0.69 13.08 37.55
N GLN A 750 -0.05 13.50 36.52
CA GLN A 750 -1.53 13.48 36.46
C GLN A 750 -2.10 12.27 35.71
N GLN A 751 -1.47 11.10 35.86
CA GLN A 751 -1.86 9.87 35.17
C GLN A 751 -3.29 9.42 35.48
N ARG A 752 -3.78 9.62 36.73
CA ARG A 752 -5.16 9.26 37.10
C ARG A 752 -6.21 10.09 36.38
N PHE A 753 -5.93 11.37 36.13
CA PHE A 753 -6.81 12.23 35.36
C PHE A 753 -6.85 11.78 33.89
N LEU A 754 -5.67 11.47 33.33
CA LEU A 754 -5.54 10.94 31.98
C LEU A 754 -6.39 9.68 31.78
N THR A 755 -6.35 8.73 32.74
CA THR A 755 -7.20 7.53 32.68
C THR A 755 -8.68 7.87 32.65
N ARG A 756 -9.15 8.82 33.48
CA ARG A 756 -10.56 9.25 33.48
C ARG A 756 -10.97 9.91 32.17
N ALA A 757 -10.10 10.72 31.59
CA ALA A 757 -10.33 11.33 30.28
C ALA A 757 -10.48 10.28 29.18
N PHE A 758 -9.64 9.24 29.18
CA PHE A 758 -9.78 8.13 28.24
C PHE A 758 -11.05 7.31 28.44
N VAL A 759 -11.51 7.12 29.69
CA VAL A 759 -12.82 6.47 29.94
C VAL A 759 -13.94 7.27 29.29
N ILE A 760 -13.93 8.61 29.44
CA ILE A 760 -14.90 9.50 28.79
C ILE A 760 -14.82 9.37 27.27
N GLY A 761 -13.60 9.40 26.71
CA GLY A 761 -13.39 9.30 25.26
C GLY A 761 -13.85 7.96 24.68
N VAL A 762 -13.53 6.84 25.33
CA VAL A 762 -13.98 5.50 24.91
C VAL A 762 -15.50 5.38 25.01
N ALA A 763 -16.10 5.89 26.10
CA ALA A 763 -17.55 5.85 26.27
C ALA A 763 -18.25 6.70 25.19
N PHE A 764 -17.76 7.92 24.93
CA PHE A 764 -18.29 8.77 23.87
C PHE A 764 -18.14 8.09 22.51
N ASN A 765 -16.94 7.63 22.16
CA ASN A 765 -16.66 7.02 20.86
C ASN A 765 -17.54 5.76 20.65
N GLY A 766 -17.60 4.88 21.65
CA GLY A 766 -18.43 3.68 21.60
C GLY A 766 -19.93 3.97 21.48
N LEU A 767 -20.46 4.90 22.27
CA LEU A 767 -21.88 5.27 22.22
C LEU A 767 -22.25 5.97 20.92
N ALA A 768 -21.42 6.91 20.45
CA ALA A 768 -21.65 7.59 19.19
C ALA A 768 -21.65 6.59 18.03
N ASN A 769 -20.67 5.68 17.97
CA ASN A 769 -20.65 4.65 16.94
C ASN A 769 -21.86 3.71 17.04
N LEU A 770 -22.23 3.27 18.25
CA LEU A 770 -23.37 2.37 18.44
C LEU A 770 -24.70 3.00 17.97
N ILE A 771 -24.85 4.32 18.10
CA ILE A 771 -26.06 5.06 17.69
C ILE A 771 -26.06 5.34 16.18
N PHE A 772 -24.95 5.81 15.61
CA PHE A 772 -24.93 6.34 14.24
C PHE A 772 -24.44 5.35 13.18
N VAL A 773 -23.53 4.41 13.51
CA VAL A 773 -23.00 3.44 12.54
C VAL A 773 -24.08 2.52 11.96
N PRO A 774 -25.05 1.99 12.73
CA PRO A 774 -26.09 1.14 12.16
C PRO A 774 -26.94 1.85 11.09
N ARG A 775 -27.02 3.19 11.13
CA ARG A 775 -27.82 3.99 10.20
C ARG A 775 -27.02 4.57 9.02
N TYR A 776 -25.76 4.94 9.24
CA TYR A 776 -24.95 5.68 8.25
C TYR A 776 -23.63 4.96 7.88
N GLY A 777 -23.41 3.74 8.36
CA GLY A 777 -22.29 2.90 7.96
C GLY A 777 -20.90 3.48 8.25
N TYR A 778 -19.99 3.31 7.29
CA TYR A 778 -18.61 3.78 7.40
C TYR A 778 -18.49 5.31 7.47
N LEU A 779 -19.46 6.04 6.91
CA LEU A 779 -19.47 7.49 6.89
C LEU A 779 -19.64 8.05 8.30
N ALA A 780 -20.54 7.47 9.11
CA ALA A 780 -20.67 7.83 10.52
C ALA A 780 -19.36 7.60 11.28
N ALA A 781 -18.72 6.44 11.11
CA ALA A 781 -17.43 6.17 11.78
C ALA A 781 -16.36 7.21 11.41
N ALA A 782 -16.28 7.62 10.14
CA ALA A 782 -15.34 8.66 9.69
C ALA A 782 -15.64 10.04 10.32
N VAL A 783 -16.92 10.41 10.40
CA VAL A 783 -17.34 11.68 11.03
C VAL A 783 -17.09 11.66 12.53
N ILE A 784 -17.40 10.55 13.22
CA ILE A 784 -17.29 10.42 14.69
C ILE A 784 -15.85 10.54 15.19
N LEU A 785 -14.85 10.26 14.35
CA LEU A 785 -13.45 10.39 14.72
C LEU A 785 -13.08 11.82 15.17
N ILE A 786 -13.67 12.84 14.56
CA ILE A 786 -13.45 14.25 14.91
C ILE A 786 -14.00 14.58 16.33
N PRO A 787 -15.30 14.39 16.63
CA PRO A 787 -15.82 14.62 17.96
C PRO A 787 -15.24 13.65 19.00
N ALA A 788 -14.80 12.45 18.62
CA ALA A 788 -14.08 11.55 19.51
C ALA A 788 -12.74 12.17 19.96
N GLU A 789 -11.95 12.76 19.06
CA GLU A 789 -10.74 13.51 19.42
C GLU A 789 -11.05 14.76 20.27
N LEU A 790 -12.15 15.46 19.98
CA LEU A 790 -12.61 16.58 20.81
C LEU A 790 -13.01 16.14 22.22
N SER A 791 -13.58 14.95 22.36
CA SER A 791 -13.97 14.39 23.67
C SER A 791 -12.76 14.14 24.59
N LEU A 792 -11.56 13.96 24.03
CA LEU A 792 -10.29 13.93 24.78
C LEU A 792 -9.69 15.33 24.96
N PHE A 793 -9.77 16.18 23.94
CA PHE A 793 -9.24 17.54 23.96
C PHE A 793 -9.85 18.37 25.10
N VAL A 794 -11.16 18.27 25.35
CA VAL A 794 -11.85 19.06 26.38
C VAL A 794 -11.37 18.73 27.81
N PRO A 795 -11.32 17.45 28.26
CA PRO A 795 -10.69 17.10 29.53
C PRO A 795 -9.21 17.49 29.60
N PHE A 796 -8.45 17.34 28.52
CA PHE A 796 -7.03 17.69 28.48
C PHE A 796 -6.82 19.20 28.63
N TYR A 797 -7.61 20.01 27.94
CA TYR A 797 -7.65 21.46 28.09
C TYR A 797 -7.88 21.85 29.56
N TRP A 798 -8.87 21.23 30.20
CA TRP A 798 -9.17 21.50 31.61
C TRP A 798 -8.01 21.13 32.54
N ALA A 799 -7.39 19.97 32.33
CA ALA A 799 -6.26 19.53 33.12
C ALA A 799 -5.03 20.42 32.92
N VAL A 800 -4.73 20.84 31.69
CA VAL A 800 -3.63 21.78 31.42
C VAL A 800 -3.88 23.11 32.13
N ARG A 801 -5.11 23.66 32.04
CA ARG A 801 -5.47 24.90 32.73
C ARG A 801 -5.32 24.78 34.25
N ARG A 802 -5.68 23.64 34.82
CA ARG A 802 -5.65 23.38 36.27
C ARG A 802 -4.25 23.07 36.80
N TYR A 803 -3.49 22.22 36.12
CA TYR A 803 -2.23 21.65 36.64
C TYR A 803 -0.98 22.28 36.02
N VAL A 804 -1.07 22.90 34.83
CA VAL A 804 0.08 23.48 34.12
C VAL A 804 0.00 25.00 34.08
N THR A 805 -0.91 25.57 33.27
CA THR A 805 -1.18 27.03 33.19
C THR A 805 -2.38 27.29 32.27
N PRO A 806 -3.13 28.39 32.45
CA PRO A 806 -4.02 28.90 31.41
C PRO A 806 -3.21 29.18 30.12
N MET A 807 -3.63 28.55 29.02
CA MET A 807 -2.96 28.69 27.72
C MET A 807 -3.78 29.60 26.79
N PRO A 808 -3.11 30.47 26.00
CA PRO A 808 -3.78 31.36 25.05
C PRO A 808 -4.13 30.60 23.75
N TRP A 809 -5.02 29.60 23.83
CA TRP A 809 -5.35 28.71 22.71
C TRP A 809 -5.80 29.45 21.44
N ALA A 810 -6.57 30.54 21.58
CA ALA A 810 -6.98 31.36 20.45
C ALA A 810 -5.80 31.98 19.70
N ALA A 811 -4.77 32.45 20.42
CA ALA A 811 -3.56 33.00 19.82
C ALA A 811 -2.66 31.90 19.23
N LEU A 812 -2.63 30.72 19.86
CA LEU A 812 -1.80 29.59 19.42
C LEU A 812 -2.34 28.92 18.16
N LEU A 813 -3.65 28.70 18.09
CA LEU A 813 -4.29 27.94 17.01
C LEU A 813 -4.95 28.85 15.96
N GLY A 814 -5.31 30.09 16.30
CA GLY A 814 -6.04 30.98 15.40
C GLY A 814 -5.25 31.40 14.17
N ARG A 815 -3.96 31.75 14.31
CA ARG A 815 -3.12 32.15 13.16
C ARG A 815 -2.89 30.98 12.18
N PRO A 816 -2.53 29.76 12.64
CA PRO A 816 -2.45 28.60 11.75
C PRO A 816 -3.79 28.24 11.09
N LEU A 817 -4.92 28.31 11.82
CA LEU A 817 -6.24 28.05 11.24
C LEU A 817 -6.58 29.05 10.11
N GLY A 818 -6.31 30.35 10.32
CA GLY A 818 -6.49 31.36 9.29
C GLY A 818 -5.64 31.10 8.04
N ALA A 819 -4.38 30.69 8.23
CA ALA A 819 -3.52 30.30 7.12
C ALA A 819 -4.05 29.05 6.37
N ALA A 820 -4.59 28.06 7.09
CA ALA A 820 -5.16 26.85 6.50
C ALA A 820 -6.44 27.10 5.69
N LEU A 821 -7.25 28.09 6.09
CA LEU A 821 -8.41 28.53 5.29
C LEU A 821 -7.97 29.16 3.96
N VAL A 822 -6.89 29.93 3.96
CA VAL A 822 -6.31 30.50 2.73
C VAL A 822 -5.75 29.39 1.84
N ASP A 823 -5.06 28.41 2.41
CA ASP A 823 -4.58 27.22 1.70
C ASP A 823 -5.74 26.49 1.00
N ALA A 824 -6.75 26.08 1.77
CA ALA A 824 -7.91 25.36 1.24
C ALA A 824 -8.69 26.18 0.19
N GLY A 825 -8.87 27.47 0.42
CA GLY A 825 -9.53 28.38 -0.52
C GLY A 825 -8.75 28.53 -1.84
N ALA A 826 -7.41 28.62 -1.77
CA ALA A 826 -6.56 28.70 -2.94
C ALA A 826 -6.58 27.40 -3.76
N VAL A 827 -6.46 26.24 -3.11
CA VAL A 827 -6.55 24.93 -3.79
C VAL A 827 -7.92 24.76 -4.45
N TRP A 828 -9.00 25.06 -3.73
CA TRP A 828 -10.35 24.97 -4.26
C TRP A 828 -10.55 25.92 -5.45
N GLY A 829 -10.19 27.20 -5.31
CA GLY A 829 -10.32 28.19 -6.39
C GLY A 829 -9.54 27.82 -7.65
N LEU A 830 -8.29 27.36 -7.52
CA LEU A 830 -7.46 26.97 -8.67
C LEU A 830 -8.01 25.74 -9.38
N THR A 831 -8.52 24.75 -8.63
CA THR A 831 -9.12 23.55 -9.23
C THR A 831 -10.44 23.83 -9.96
N GLN A 832 -11.23 24.83 -9.51
CA GLN A 832 -12.42 25.27 -10.25
C GLN A 832 -12.10 25.94 -11.59
N VAL A 833 -10.94 26.59 -11.71
CA VAL A 833 -10.49 27.25 -12.96
C VAL A 833 -9.77 26.26 -13.90
N GLY A 834 -9.79 24.96 -13.58
CA GLY A 834 -9.21 23.90 -14.42
C GLY A 834 -7.70 23.70 -14.23
N ALA A 835 -7.09 24.29 -13.20
CA ALA A 835 -5.69 24.01 -12.89
C ALA A 835 -5.52 22.56 -12.44
N ALA A 836 -4.42 21.93 -12.87
CA ALA A 836 -4.06 20.60 -12.38
C ALA A 836 -3.87 20.60 -10.85
N LEU A 837 -4.24 19.50 -10.21
CA LEU A 837 -4.25 19.36 -8.75
C LEU A 837 -2.89 19.63 -8.10
N LEU A 838 -1.79 19.15 -8.70
CA LEU A 838 -0.44 19.32 -8.14
C LEU A 838 -0.01 20.80 -8.06
N PRO A 839 -0.07 21.60 -9.15
CA PRO A 839 0.14 23.04 -9.08
C PRO A 839 -0.76 23.75 -8.06
N ALA A 840 -2.04 23.37 -7.99
CA ALA A 840 -2.99 23.96 -7.04
C ALA A 840 -2.56 23.72 -5.58
N LEU A 841 -2.14 22.49 -5.25
CA LEU A 841 -1.64 22.13 -3.92
C LEU A 841 -0.35 22.87 -3.55
N VAL A 842 0.58 23.02 -4.51
CA VAL A 842 1.83 23.76 -4.28
C VAL A 842 1.55 25.24 -4.04
N ALA A 843 0.64 25.85 -4.80
CA ALA A 843 0.24 27.24 -4.62
C ALA A 843 -0.50 27.47 -3.30
N GLY A 844 -1.40 26.56 -2.90
CA GLY A 844 -2.07 26.59 -1.61
C GLY A 844 -1.09 26.54 -0.44
N PHE A 845 -0.15 25.60 -0.46
CA PHE A 845 0.89 25.48 0.56
C PHE A 845 1.82 26.71 0.61
N ALA A 846 2.17 27.30 -0.54
CA ALA A 846 2.92 28.55 -0.57
C ALA A 846 2.12 29.70 0.07
N GLY A 847 0.81 29.77 -0.20
CA GLY A 847 -0.11 30.70 0.45
C GLY A 847 -0.17 30.52 1.96
N TYR A 848 -0.26 29.27 2.43
CA TYR A 848 -0.20 28.92 3.85
C TYR A 848 1.05 29.49 4.54
N VAL A 849 2.23 29.23 3.96
CA VAL A 849 3.52 29.70 4.49
C VAL A 849 3.59 31.23 4.47
N ALA A 850 3.15 31.87 3.39
CA ALA A 850 3.15 33.33 3.28
C ALA A 850 2.27 33.98 4.36
N VAL A 851 1.07 33.46 4.60
CA VAL A 851 0.16 33.97 5.63
C VAL A 851 0.76 33.76 7.03
N LEU A 852 1.38 32.62 7.31
CA LEU A 852 2.04 32.39 8.60
C LEU A 852 3.17 33.39 8.88
N ILE A 853 3.96 33.72 7.85
CA ILE A 853 5.02 34.73 7.93
C ILE A 853 4.42 36.12 8.13
N ALA A 854 3.39 36.48 7.36
CA ALA A 854 2.72 37.78 7.44
C ALA A 854 2.07 38.01 8.82
N LEU A 855 1.44 36.99 9.40
CA LEU A 855 0.85 37.01 10.75
C LEU A 855 1.90 37.00 11.87
N GLY A 856 3.20 36.99 11.53
CA GLY A 856 4.29 37.01 12.50
C GLY A 856 4.32 35.78 13.41
N THR A 857 3.86 34.62 12.92
CA THR A 857 3.72 33.39 13.73
C THR A 857 5.07 32.94 14.32
N PHE A 858 6.16 33.16 13.59
CA PHE A 858 7.53 32.83 14.01
C PHE A 858 8.27 33.95 14.76
N ARG A 859 7.62 35.09 15.03
CA ARG A 859 8.26 36.27 15.63
C ARG A 859 8.22 36.29 17.17
N GLY A 860 7.39 35.47 17.81
CA GLY A 860 7.22 35.46 19.27
C GLY A 860 8.39 34.84 20.05
N ASP A 861 8.42 35.10 21.36
CA ASP A 861 9.45 34.63 22.30
C ASP A 861 9.65 33.11 22.27
N ASP A 862 8.59 32.36 21.97
CA ASP A 862 8.62 30.90 21.88
C ASP A 862 9.56 30.39 20.77
N PHE A 863 9.71 31.16 19.67
CA PHE A 863 10.62 30.85 18.56
C PHE A 863 12.01 31.46 18.72
N ALA A 864 12.24 32.33 19.72
CA ALA A 864 13.56 32.90 19.99
C ALA A 864 14.60 31.82 20.30
N VAL A 865 14.17 30.73 20.96
CA VAL A 865 15.02 29.56 21.27
C VAL A 865 15.53 28.86 20.00
N ILE A 866 14.69 28.76 18.97
CA ILE A 866 15.08 28.18 17.67
C ILE A 866 16.00 29.14 16.93
N ARG A 867 15.68 30.44 16.94
CA ARG A 867 16.48 31.49 16.28
C ARG A 867 17.89 31.60 16.86
N ALA A 868 18.04 31.49 18.18
CA ALA A 868 19.33 31.52 18.86
C ALA A 868 20.24 30.33 18.52
N ARG A 869 19.69 29.24 17.96
CA ARG A 869 20.45 28.04 17.56
C ARG A 869 20.64 27.89 16.06
N LEU A 870 20.00 28.74 15.25
CA LEU A 870 20.29 28.82 13.82
C LEU A 870 21.65 29.54 13.65
N PRO A 871 22.59 29.00 12.85
CA PRO A 871 23.87 29.65 12.63
C PRO A 871 23.65 31.04 12.03
N GLY A 872 24.00 32.07 12.79
CA GLY A 872 23.85 33.46 12.38
C GLY A 872 24.71 33.78 11.16
N ARG A 873 24.09 33.87 9.98
CA ARG A 873 24.61 34.58 8.83
C ARG A 873 23.45 35.22 8.08
N LEU A 874 23.36 36.54 8.23
CA LEU A 874 22.91 37.57 7.26
C LEU A 874 22.75 38.91 8.02
N GLY A 875 23.78 39.29 8.78
CA GLY A 875 23.96 40.65 9.27
C GLY A 875 25.23 41.16 8.62
N GLY A 876 25.10 42.09 7.68
CA GLY A 876 26.21 42.70 6.98
C GLY A 876 27.14 43.41 7.97
N HIS A 877 28.44 43.20 7.81
CA HIS A 877 29.42 44.19 8.20
C HIS A 877 29.29 45.35 7.21
N SER A 878 28.79 46.48 7.70
CA SER A 878 29.08 47.79 7.10
C SER A 878 30.37 48.30 7.75
N GLU A 879 31.47 48.22 7.00
CA GLU A 879 32.41 49.34 6.90
C GLU A 879 31.99 50.22 5.73
#